data_AF-A0A399CTR9-F1
#
_entry.id   AF-A0A399CTR9-F1
#
_cell.length_a   1.000
_cell.length_b   1.000
_cell.length_c   1.000
_cell.angle_alpha   90.00
_cell.angle_beta   90.00
_cell.angle_gamma   90.00
#
_symmetry.space_group_name_H-M   'P 1'
#
loop_
_entity.id
_entity.type
_entity.pdbx_description
1 polymer ?
#
loop_
_entity_poly.entity_id
_entity_poly.type
_entity_poly.pdbx_seq_one_letter_code
_entity_poly.pdbx_strand_id
1 'polypeptide(L)'
;MLKNSFAFLFILLLAIACVTDEDKFYSLDYITAPQNVNAVFDVTQDNTGLVSIFPNAEGAASYLVEFGDGESEELSTLESTTHIYPEGVYQVEITATGITGLTTKITKELNVTFKAPENLVVTITKDDTNPKIVKVSATATFATVIDIYFGDVENEEPTHVLPGEEATHTYSEPGDYELKVIAKSAGAATTAYTETITIDAASDPVNLPVSFESYTVNYAFGDFGGVASEVIDNPDANGMNTSARVAQLVKSEGAEVWGGTLLTLENPIDFSTKQIFKVKTWSPKVGAVVKLKVENLNDGAISMEVDAATTVANEWEELSFNFSTIDINNEYQKVVIFFDFGNTGDGSTYYFDDIKLTAAPSGGSPLAGIWQVAPEAGSIGVGPNFGDISWWAIDAAGVADRSCFFDDQYIFYNNGTFSNVLGADTWIEGWQGGSDACGAPVAPHDGSAMAAFSYDAGAGTVTLNGKGAFLGIPKAYNGGELANPADAPEAITYQIELVDDNTMIVNIDIGGGWWRYKLIKTADIAASPFEGSWKIAPEAAAIGVGPGQGDMSWWAIDAAGVTDRACLFDDAYIFGADGSFTNDLGTDTWVEGWQGGSDACGAPVAPHDGSNAATYTYDAGAGTLTLNGKGAYLGIPKAINGAELGDPANAPESVTYIVELSEDETVMTVDIHVGGEAWWRFKLVKN
;
A
#
# COMPACT_ATOMS: atom_id res chain seq x y z
N MET A 1 105.86 109.88 12.07
CA MET A 1 106.32 110.22 13.43
C MET A 1 105.85 109.12 14.39
N LEU A 2 106.78 108.63 15.21
CA LEU A 2 106.63 107.88 16.49
C LEU A 2 105.83 106.55 16.48
N LYS A 3 106.51 105.41 16.69
CA LYS A 3 106.89 104.77 17.99
C LYS A 3 105.69 104.09 18.67
N ASN A 4 105.60 102.76 18.70
CA ASN A 4 106.29 101.77 19.57
C ASN A 4 105.42 101.35 20.78
N SER A 5 105.37 100.02 20.99
CA SER A 5 105.43 99.33 22.30
C SER A 5 104.14 98.80 22.97
N PHE A 6 104.03 97.46 22.95
CA PHE A 6 104.01 96.49 24.07
C PHE A 6 102.77 96.27 25.00
N ALA A 7 102.49 94.96 25.17
CA ALA A 7 101.98 94.22 26.36
C ALA A 7 100.45 94.31 26.67
N PHE A 8 99.70 93.29 27.14
CA PHE A 8 99.98 91.99 27.77
C PHE A 8 98.64 91.20 27.93
N LEU A 9 98.66 89.85 27.90
CA LEU A 9 97.80 88.88 28.66
C LEU A 9 96.27 88.79 28.32
N PHE A 10 95.54 87.66 28.22
CA PHE A 10 95.65 86.27 28.72
C PHE A 10 94.56 85.36 28.05
N ILE A 11 94.95 84.15 27.59
CA ILE A 11 94.28 82.82 27.61
C ILE A 11 92.83 82.60 27.08
N LEU A 12 92.67 81.72 26.07
CA LEU A 12 91.95 80.41 26.07
C LEU A 12 91.64 79.96 24.61
N LEU A 13 92.49 79.18 23.92
CA LEU A 13 92.57 77.70 23.80
C LEU A 13 91.76 77.09 22.63
N LEU A 14 92.52 76.39 21.76
CA LEU A 14 92.19 75.30 20.80
C LEU A 14 91.35 75.60 19.55
N ALA A 15 92.03 75.78 18.41
CA ALA A 15 91.65 75.14 17.15
C ALA A 15 92.83 75.10 16.16
N ILE A 16 92.83 74.07 15.32
CA ILE A 16 93.61 73.89 14.08
C ILE A 16 94.98 73.19 14.25
N ALA A 17 94.92 71.87 14.35
CA ALA A 17 95.96 70.97 13.88
C ALA A 17 95.30 69.82 13.11
N CYS A 18 95.22 69.95 11.79
CA CYS A 18 95.48 68.88 10.83
C CYS A 18 95.22 69.43 9.43
N VAL A 19 96.29 69.38 8.63
CA VAL A 19 96.22 69.43 7.18
C VAL A 19 95.34 68.25 6.78
N THR A 20 94.24 68.53 6.09
CA THR A 20 93.35 67.52 5.54
C THR A 20 94.11 66.73 4.48
N ASP A 21 94.36 65.45 4.77
CA ASP A 21 94.49 64.44 3.72
C ASP A 21 93.20 64.48 2.89
N GLU A 22 93.35 64.36 1.57
CA GLU A 22 92.23 64.17 0.66
C GLU A 22 91.49 62.88 1.04
N ASP A 23 90.38 63.02 1.76
CA ASP A 23 89.29 62.06 1.62
C ASP A 23 88.79 62.19 0.18
N LYS A 24 89.29 61.30 -0.68
CA LYS A 24 88.66 60.93 -1.94
C LYS A 24 87.26 60.40 -1.62
N PHE A 25 86.33 61.32 -1.39
CA PHE A 25 84.93 61.05 -1.62
C PHE A 25 84.83 60.63 -3.08
N TYR A 26 84.52 59.37 -3.29
CA TYR A 26 84.15 58.84 -4.61
C TYR A 26 83.07 59.77 -5.16
N SER A 27 83.45 60.59 -6.14
CA SER A 27 82.51 61.43 -6.87
C SER A 27 81.44 60.49 -7.43
N LEU A 28 80.20 60.67 -6.96
CA LEU A 28 79.03 59.96 -7.47
C LEU A 28 78.66 60.48 -8.88
N ASP A 29 79.40 61.46 -9.42
CA ASP A 29 79.14 62.11 -10.71
C ASP A 29 79.28 61.15 -11.91
N TYR A 30 79.85 59.95 -11.70
CA TYR A 30 80.00 58.90 -12.71
C TYR A 30 79.00 57.74 -12.56
N ILE A 31 78.12 57.76 -11.56
CA ILE A 31 77.11 56.71 -11.37
C ILE A 31 75.90 57.03 -12.25
N THR A 32 75.64 56.15 -13.22
CA THR A 32 74.49 56.26 -14.12
C THR A 32 73.20 55.82 -13.43
N ALA A 33 72.05 56.18 -14.00
CA ALA A 33 70.78 55.57 -13.61
C ALA A 33 70.84 54.04 -13.69
N PRO A 34 70.01 53.31 -12.92
CA PRO A 34 69.97 51.85 -12.97
C PRO A 34 69.79 51.32 -14.40
N GLN A 35 70.49 50.25 -14.75
CA GLN A 35 70.47 49.65 -16.08
C GLN A 35 69.82 48.28 -16.04
N ASN A 36 69.42 47.73 -17.20
CA ASN A 36 68.81 46.41 -17.32
C ASN A 36 67.59 46.20 -16.39
N VAL A 37 66.80 47.25 -16.17
CA VAL A 37 65.58 47.17 -15.33
C VAL A 37 64.62 46.17 -15.96
N ASN A 38 64.10 45.26 -15.14
CA ASN A 38 63.27 44.14 -15.51
C ASN A 38 62.41 43.71 -14.31
N ALA A 39 61.39 42.89 -14.55
CA ALA A 39 60.65 42.20 -13.52
C ALA A 39 60.24 40.80 -13.99
N VAL A 40 60.20 39.85 -13.08
CA VAL A 40 59.65 38.51 -13.29
C VAL A 40 58.31 38.43 -12.57
N PHE A 41 57.29 37.93 -13.27
CA PHE A 41 55.98 37.67 -12.71
C PHE A 41 55.79 36.17 -12.55
N ASP A 42 55.37 35.74 -11.37
CA ASP A 42 54.95 34.37 -11.09
C ASP A 42 53.44 34.38 -10.78
N VAL A 43 52.63 33.90 -11.72
CA VAL A 43 51.16 33.94 -11.66
C VAL A 43 50.66 32.58 -11.23
N THR A 44 49.96 32.53 -10.10
CA THR A 44 49.28 31.30 -9.64
C THR A 44 48.21 30.86 -10.64
N GLN A 45 48.11 29.55 -10.87
CA GLN A 45 47.22 28.94 -11.87
C GLN A 45 46.01 28.25 -11.21
N ASP A 46 45.47 28.87 -10.17
CA ASP A 46 44.41 28.35 -9.29
C ASP A 46 43.19 29.28 -9.18
N ASN A 47 43.06 30.25 -10.10
CA ASN A 47 42.01 31.27 -10.15
C ASN A 47 41.96 32.22 -8.92
N THR A 48 43.01 32.27 -8.10
CA THR A 48 43.10 33.26 -7.02
C THR A 48 43.49 34.65 -7.50
N GLY A 49 44.07 34.76 -8.70
CA GLY A 49 44.61 36.02 -9.23
C GLY A 49 45.92 36.46 -8.56
N LEU A 50 46.51 35.64 -7.69
CA LEU A 50 47.73 35.98 -6.96
C LEU A 50 48.95 35.97 -7.91
N VAL A 51 49.64 37.11 -7.96
CA VAL A 51 50.86 37.30 -8.75
C VAL A 51 51.99 37.75 -7.83
N SER A 52 53.12 37.04 -7.86
CA SER A 52 54.36 37.46 -7.19
C SER A 52 55.25 38.22 -8.18
N ILE A 53 55.74 39.39 -7.77
CA ILE A 53 56.51 40.31 -8.62
C ILE A 53 57.91 40.48 -8.05
N PHE A 54 58.91 40.14 -8.87
CA PHE A 54 60.34 40.20 -8.54
C PHE A 54 61.05 41.24 -9.41
N PRO A 55 61.15 42.51 -8.98
CA PRO A 55 61.87 43.53 -9.73
C PRO A 55 63.38 43.29 -9.66
N ASN A 56 64.09 43.58 -10.76
CA ASN A 56 65.55 43.47 -10.83
C ASN A 56 66.14 44.53 -11.77
N ALA A 57 67.29 45.08 -11.41
CA ALA A 57 68.04 46.05 -12.18
C ALA A 57 69.49 46.11 -11.69
N GLU A 58 70.42 46.46 -12.57
CA GLU A 58 71.82 46.73 -12.21
C GLU A 58 71.93 48.15 -11.62
N GLY A 59 72.48 48.25 -10.41
CA GLY A 59 72.73 49.55 -9.74
C GLY A 59 71.51 50.18 -9.06
N ALA A 60 70.41 49.45 -8.89
CA ALA A 60 69.25 49.91 -8.12
C ALA A 60 69.45 49.76 -6.60
N ALA A 61 68.95 50.73 -5.84
CA ALA A 61 68.90 50.77 -4.38
C ALA A 61 67.46 50.59 -3.84
N SER A 62 66.45 50.87 -4.65
CA SER A 62 65.05 50.57 -4.37
C SER A 62 64.25 50.45 -5.68
N TYR A 63 63.04 49.91 -5.56
CA TYR A 63 62.06 49.82 -6.63
C TYR A 63 60.72 50.42 -6.17
N LEU A 64 60.01 51.06 -7.09
CA LEU A 64 58.57 51.30 -6.98
C LEU A 64 57.89 50.43 -8.04
N VAL A 65 57.01 49.55 -7.60
CA VAL A 65 56.18 48.69 -8.45
C VAL A 65 54.80 49.31 -8.52
N GLU A 66 54.39 49.78 -9.68
CA GLU A 66 53.03 50.24 -9.95
C GLU A 66 52.28 49.10 -10.65
N PHE A 67 51.27 48.53 -9.98
CA PHE A 67 50.60 47.28 -10.40
C PHE A 67 49.75 47.44 -11.67
N GLY A 68 49.44 48.68 -12.08
CA GLY A 68 48.69 48.97 -13.30
C GLY A 68 47.17 48.99 -13.11
N ASP A 69 46.68 48.82 -11.89
CA ASP A 69 45.28 48.96 -11.46
C ASP A 69 45.04 50.17 -10.52
N GLY A 70 46.07 51.01 -10.36
CA GLY A 70 46.04 52.20 -9.51
C GLY A 70 46.71 52.03 -8.15
N GLU A 71 47.14 50.81 -7.80
CA GLU A 71 47.91 50.53 -6.60
C GLU A 71 49.42 50.42 -6.89
N SER A 72 50.24 50.64 -5.86
CA SER A 72 51.70 50.59 -5.98
C SER A 72 52.36 50.25 -4.65
N GLU A 73 53.55 49.65 -4.70
CA GLU A 73 54.35 49.33 -3.52
C GLU A 73 55.84 49.67 -3.71
N GLU A 74 56.44 50.24 -2.67
CA GLU A 74 57.88 50.49 -2.62
C GLU A 74 58.61 49.29 -2.01
N LEU A 75 59.69 48.87 -2.66
CA LEU A 75 60.50 47.72 -2.27
C LEU A 75 61.96 48.12 -2.15
N SER A 76 62.64 47.58 -1.14
CA SER A 76 64.10 47.64 -1.08
C SER A 76 64.75 46.56 -1.97
N THR A 77 66.07 46.58 -2.11
CA THR A 77 66.77 45.61 -2.96
C THR A 77 66.56 44.18 -2.46
N LEU A 78 66.30 43.24 -3.37
CA LEU A 78 66.06 41.80 -3.11
C LEU A 78 64.69 41.48 -2.46
N GLU A 79 63.83 42.47 -2.23
CA GLU A 79 62.44 42.24 -1.85
C GLU A 79 61.56 41.96 -3.06
N SER A 80 60.46 41.26 -2.81
CA SER A 80 59.39 40.97 -3.77
C SER A 80 58.05 41.37 -3.15
N THR A 81 57.05 41.61 -3.98
CA THR A 81 55.68 41.85 -3.56
C THR A 81 54.73 40.81 -4.15
N THR A 82 53.53 40.68 -3.56
CA THR A 82 52.42 39.90 -4.09
C THR A 82 51.19 40.77 -4.24
N HIS A 83 50.45 40.62 -5.34
CA HIS A 83 49.20 41.35 -5.57
C HIS A 83 48.13 40.41 -6.14
N ILE A 84 46.86 40.66 -5.82
CA ILE A 84 45.72 39.88 -6.33
C ILE A 84 45.05 40.67 -7.45
N TYR A 85 45.13 40.16 -8.67
CA TYR A 85 44.54 40.76 -9.85
C TYR A 85 43.24 40.05 -10.25
N PRO A 86 42.16 40.77 -10.59
CA PRO A 86 41.09 40.24 -11.41
C PRO A 86 41.62 39.74 -12.77
N GLU A 87 40.88 38.87 -13.46
CA GLU A 87 41.22 38.48 -14.83
C GLU A 87 41.31 39.72 -15.74
N GLY A 88 42.40 39.84 -16.49
CA GLY A 88 42.66 41.02 -17.31
C GLY A 88 44.12 41.17 -17.75
N VAL A 89 44.34 42.22 -18.54
CA VAL A 89 45.67 42.63 -19.00
C VAL A 89 46.05 43.93 -18.31
N TYR A 90 47.19 43.93 -17.62
CA TYR A 90 47.67 45.03 -16.80
C TYR A 90 49.03 45.52 -17.31
N GLN A 91 49.26 46.82 -17.18
CA GLN A 91 50.55 47.45 -17.53
C GLN A 91 51.30 47.77 -16.24
N VAL A 92 52.15 46.85 -15.81
CA VAL A 92 52.94 46.98 -14.57
C VAL A 92 54.18 47.84 -14.86
N GLU A 93 54.30 48.98 -14.20
CA GLU A 93 55.46 49.86 -14.31
C GLU A 93 56.45 49.63 -13.17
N ILE A 94 57.73 49.49 -13.50
CA ILE A 94 58.82 49.31 -12.53
C ILE A 94 59.73 50.52 -12.62
N THR A 95 59.79 51.31 -11.56
CA THR A 95 60.74 52.41 -11.41
C THR A 95 61.89 51.97 -10.51
N ALA A 96 63.07 51.73 -11.09
CA ALA A 96 64.28 51.43 -10.33
C ALA A 96 65.02 52.73 -9.99
N THR A 97 65.35 52.93 -8.71
CA THR A 97 66.06 54.13 -8.22
C THR A 97 67.44 53.75 -7.73
N GLY A 98 68.50 54.36 -8.27
CA GLY A 98 69.88 54.14 -7.84
C GLY A 98 70.24 54.94 -6.59
N ILE A 99 71.42 54.69 -6.00
CA ILE A 99 71.88 55.38 -4.77
C ILE A 99 72.02 56.90 -4.92
N THR A 100 72.10 57.41 -6.15
CA THR A 100 72.17 58.84 -6.48
C THR A 100 70.81 59.51 -6.66
N GLY A 101 69.71 58.74 -6.57
CA GLY A 101 68.35 59.21 -6.86
C GLY A 101 68.00 59.25 -8.35
N LEU A 102 68.92 58.88 -9.24
CA LEU A 102 68.61 58.70 -10.67
C LEU A 102 67.72 57.47 -10.86
N THR A 103 66.73 57.57 -11.75
CA THR A 103 65.74 56.52 -11.99
C THR A 103 65.73 56.03 -13.44
N THR A 104 65.35 54.77 -13.61
CA THR A 104 65.04 54.17 -14.90
C THR A 104 63.70 53.45 -14.78
N LYS A 105 62.83 53.64 -15.77
CA LYS A 105 61.48 53.07 -15.81
C LYS A 105 61.34 52.05 -16.94
N ILE A 106 60.59 50.99 -16.67
CA ILE A 106 60.09 50.08 -17.71
C ILE A 106 58.62 49.78 -17.45
N THR A 107 57.88 49.45 -18.51
CA THR A 107 56.51 48.95 -18.41
C THR A 107 56.49 47.53 -18.96
N LYS A 108 55.84 46.61 -18.23
CA LYS A 108 55.62 45.23 -18.67
C LYS A 108 54.14 44.90 -18.66
N GLU A 109 53.71 44.23 -19.72
CA GLU A 109 52.38 43.65 -19.79
C GLU A 109 52.31 42.40 -18.91
N LEU A 110 51.31 42.33 -18.04
CA LEU A 110 50.94 41.19 -17.22
C LEU A 110 49.55 40.72 -17.68
N ASN A 111 49.45 39.48 -18.15
CA ASN A 111 48.19 38.86 -18.51
C ASN A 111 47.77 37.86 -17.43
N VAL A 112 46.67 38.15 -16.74
CA VAL A 112 46.08 37.29 -15.72
C VAL A 112 44.84 36.65 -16.33
N THR A 113 44.89 35.34 -16.55
CA THR A 113 43.79 34.55 -17.12
C THR A 113 43.35 33.49 -16.13
N PHE A 114 42.04 33.27 -16.01
CA PHE A 114 41.50 32.20 -15.19
C PHE A 114 41.17 30.96 -16.04
N LYS A 115 41.25 29.80 -15.40
CA LYS A 115 40.90 28.52 -16.01
C LYS A 115 39.38 28.35 -16.05
N ALA A 116 38.90 27.75 -17.14
CA ALA A 116 37.56 27.19 -17.19
C ALA A 116 37.44 26.08 -16.13
N PRO A 117 36.24 25.80 -15.62
CA PRO A 117 36.04 24.67 -14.72
C PRO A 117 36.45 23.33 -15.35
N GLU A 118 37.08 22.47 -14.58
CA GLU A 118 37.60 21.17 -15.05
C GLU A 118 36.89 20.01 -14.33
N ASN A 119 36.89 18.82 -14.94
CA ASN A 119 36.28 17.61 -14.35
C ASN A 119 34.81 17.81 -13.97
N LEU A 120 34.01 18.40 -14.88
CA LEU A 120 32.58 18.56 -14.68
C LEU A 120 31.91 17.19 -14.59
N VAL A 121 31.36 16.89 -13.43
CA VAL A 121 30.54 15.71 -13.15
C VAL A 121 29.13 16.19 -12.91
N VAL A 122 28.21 15.80 -13.79
CA VAL A 122 26.78 16.07 -13.69
C VAL A 122 26.08 14.80 -13.23
N THR A 123 25.17 14.93 -12.27
CA THR A 123 24.28 13.86 -11.81
C THR A 123 22.85 14.30 -12.09
N ILE A 124 22.13 13.49 -12.86
CA ILE A 124 20.73 13.70 -13.20
C ILE A 124 19.95 12.49 -12.70
N THR A 125 18.92 12.72 -11.91
CA THR A 125 18.03 11.69 -11.41
C THR A 125 16.58 12.09 -11.66
N LYS A 126 15.72 11.09 -11.89
CA LYS A 126 14.26 11.26 -11.87
C LYS A 126 13.77 10.89 -10.49
N ASP A 127 12.69 11.53 -10.04
CA ASP A 127 12.02 11.11 -8.81
C ASP A 127 11.34 9.75 -9.02
N ASP A 128 11.53 8.84 -8.05
CA ASP A 128 11.02 7.47 -8.14
C ASP A 128 9.48 7.40 -8.07
N THR A 129 8.83 8.45 -7.56
CA THR A 129 7.36 8.51 -7.44
C THR A 129 6.74 9.30 -8.59
N ASN A 130 7.29 10.48 -8.88
CA ASN A 130 6.82 11.32 -9.98
C ASN A 130 7.94 11.50 -11.03
N PRO A 131 7.98 10.69 -12.10
CA PRO A 131 9.06 10.74 -13.09
C PRO A 131 9.10 12.04 -13.91
N LYS A 132 8.10 12.93 -13.77
CA LYS A 132 8.14 14.29 -14.29
C LYS A 132 9.04 15.21 -13.48
N ILE A 133 9.44 14.82 -12.26
CA ILE A 133 10.36 15.57 -11.42
C ILE A 133 11.79 15.12 -11.72
N VAL A 134 12.64 16.05 -12.13
CA VAL A 134 14.06 15.82 -12.42
C VAL A 134 14.91 16.64 -11.48
N LYS A 135 15.90 15.97 -10.89
CA LYS A 135 16.87 16.54 -9.96
C LYS A 135 18.24 16.53 -10.63
N VAL A 136 18.92 17.67 -10.56
CA VAL A 136 20.20 17.90 -11.22
C VAL A 136 21.17 18.50 -10.23
N SER A 137 22.34 17.88 -10.10
CA SER A 137 23.48 18.45 -9.38
C SER A 137 24.73 18.34 -10.22
N ALA A 138 25.68 19.25 -10.02
CA ALA A 138 26.96 19.17 -10.70
C ALA A 138 28.12 19.67 -9.84
N THR A 139 29.28 19.07 -10.03
CA THR A 139 30.54 19.51 -9.42
C THR A 139 31.60 19.67 -10.50
N ALA A 140 32.48 20.65 -10.33
CA ALA A 140 33.67 20.82 -11.17
C ALA A 140 34.78 21.51 -10.37
N THR A 141 36.02 21.19 -10.67
CA THR A 141 37.18 21.92 -10.14
C THR A 141 37.16 23.35 -10.67
N PHE A 142 37.48 24.34 -9.83
CA PHE A 142 37.42 25.78 -10.13
C PHE A 142 36.03 26.37 -10.42
N ALA A 143 34.96 25.57 -10.36
CA ALA A 143 33.61 26.12 -10.45
C ALA A 143 33.26 26.90 -9.18
N THR A 144 32.68 28.08 -9.37
CA THR A 144 32.10 28.92 -8.32
C THR A 144 30.59 28.94 -8.41
N VAL A 145 30.02 28.72 -9.60
CA VAL A 145 28.59 28.68 -9.87
C VAL A 145 28.30 27.60 -10.92
N ILE A 146 27.18 26.91 -10.76
CA ILE A 146 26.59 26.01 -11.75
C ILE A 146 25.27 26.62 -12.20
N ASP A 147 25.13 26.80 -13.51
CA ASP A 147 23.87 27.19 -14.16
C ASP A 147 23.21 25.95 -14.76
N ILE A 148 21.94 25.71 -14.45
CA ILE A 148 21.17 24.57 -14.94
C ILE A 148 19.97 25.10 -15.74
N TYR A 149 19.82 24.58 -16.97
CA TYR A 149 18.71 24.82 -17.88
C TYR A 149 18.02 23.47 -18.13
N PHE A 150 16.72 23.38 -17.88
CA PHE A 150 15.93 22.16 -18.03
C PHE A 150 15.36 22.01 -19.45
N GLY A 151 15.25 23.09 -20.22
CA GLY A 151 15.04 23.06 -21.66
C GLY A 151 13.58 22.98 -22.11
N ASP A 152 12.61 23.07 -21.21
CA ASP A 152 11.16 23.08 -21.51
C ASP A 152 10.55 24.49 -21.66
N VAL A 153 11.35 25.54 -21.44
CA VAL A 153 10.93 26.95 -21.56
C VAL A 153 11.71 27.66 -22.67
N GLU A 154 11.01 28.38 -23.54
CA GLU A 154 11.66 29.21 -24.55
C GLU A 154 12.39 30.39 -23.89
N ASN A 155 13.67 30.58 -24.22
CA ASN A 155 14.54 31.60 -23.60
C ASN A 155 14.63 31.45 -22.07
N GLU A 156 14.78 30.22 -21.59
CA GLU A 156 14.94 29.90 -20.18
C GLU A 156 16.11 30.66 -19.53
N GLU A 157 15.85 31.27 -18.37
CA GLU A 157 16.89 31.77 -17.47
C GLU A 157 17.37 30.62 -16.57
N PRO A 158 18.69 30.48 -16.35
CA PRO A 158 19.22 29.35 -15.59
C PRO A 158 18.81 29.36 -14.13
N THR A 159 18.67 28.17 -13.56
CA THR A 159 18.74 27.98 -12.12
C THR A 159 20.21 27.98 -11.67
N HIS A 160 20.57 28.92 -10.78
CA HIS A 160 21.92 29.02 -10.23
C HIS A 160 22.05 28.23 -8.93
N VAL A 161 23.03 27.33 -8.85
CA VAL A 161 23.35 26.57 -7.65
C VAL A 161 24.86 26.58 -7.37
N LEU A 162 25.26 26.33 -6.12
CA LEU A 162 26.66 26.11 -5.80
C LEU A 162 27.10 24.71 -6.28
N PRO A 163 28.41 24.49 -6.55
CA PRO A 163 28.90 23.16 -6.89
C PRO A 163 28.52 22.13 -5.82
N GLY A 164 27.83 21.06 -6.25
CA GLY A 164 27.33 19.99 -5.39
C GLY A 164 25.93 20.19 -4.82
N GLU A 165 25.34 21.37 -4.97
CA GLU A 165 23.92 21.60 -4.65
C GLU A 165 23.01 21.06 -5.78
N GLU A 166 21.77 20.76 -5.41
CA GLU A 166 20.77 20.18 -6.29
C GLU A 166 19.73 21.22 -6.69
N ALA A 167 19.37 21.25 -7.97
CA ALA A 167 18.19 21.92 -8.50
C ALA A 167 17.12 20.88 -8.86
N THR A 168 15.86 21.19 -8.59
CA THR A 168 14.71 20.33 -8.91
C THR A 168 13.77 21.05 -9.87
N HIS A 169 13.28 20.35 -10.89
CA HIS A 169 12.29 20.85 -11.85
C HIS A 169 11.19 19.83 -12.11
N THR A 170 9.98 20.29 -12.42
CA THR A 170 8.84 19.42 -12.76
C THR A 170 8.34 19.75 -14.16
N TYR A 171 8.46 18.80 -15.08
CA TYR A 171 7.96 18.96 -16.46
C TYR A 171 6.44 18.84 -16.50
N SER A 172 5.79 19.73 -17.25
CA SER A 172 4.33 19.71 -17.42
C SER A 172 3.87 18.61 -18.37
N GLU A 173 4.54 18.52 -19.52
CA GLU A 173 4.21 17.62 -20.62
C GLU A 173 5.27 16.51 -20.79
N PRO A 174 4.91 15.35 -21.38
CA PRO A 174 5.88 14.37 -21.83
C PRO A 174 6.61 14.86 -23.09
N GLY A 175 7.86 14.46 -23.25
CA GLY A 175 8.70 14.87 -24.38
C GLY A 175 10.19 14.67 -24.14
N ASP A 176 10.97 14.95 -25.18
CA ASP A 176 12.44 14.99 -25.10
C ASP A 176 12.90 16.44 -24.89
N TYR A 177 13.66 16.67 -23.83
CA TYR A 177 14.16 18.00 -23.43
C TYR A 177 15.68 18.02 -23.41
N GLU A 178 16.28 19.07 -23.97
CA GLU A 178 17.74 19.27 -23.94
C GLU A 178 18.14 19.98 -22.64
N LEU A 179 18.60 19.20 -21.67
CA LEU A 179 19.12 19.70 -20.41
C LEU A 179 20.54 20.20 -20.62
N LYS A 180 20.84 21.40 -20.13
CA LYS A 180 22.16 22.03 -20.24
C LYS A 180 22.67 22.51 -18.89
N VAL A 181 23.89 22.10 -18.54
CA VAL A 181 24.59 22.54 -17.32
C VAL A 181 25.83 23.33 -17.73
N ILE A 182 26.00 24.54 -17.20
CA ILE A 182 27.18 25.38 -17.43
C ILE A 182 27.88 25.62 -16.08
N ALA A 183 29.07 25.07 -15.92
CA ALA A 183 29.97 25.42 -14.83
C ALA A 183 30.74 26.70 -15.16
N LYS A 184 30.71 27.66 -14.23
CA LYS A 184 31.40 28.95 -14.33
C LYS A 184 32.48 29.05 -13.25
N SER A 185 33.65 29.56 -13.61
CA SER A 185 34.67 29.96 -12.64
C SER A 185 34.54 31.46 -12.33
N ALA A 186 35.51 32.03 -11.62
CA ALA A 186 35.60 33.47 -11.42
C ALA A 186 35.95 34.25 -12.70
N GLY A 187 36.27 33.56 -13.81
CA GLY A 187 36.68 34.16 -15.08
C GLY A 187 35.62 34.01 -16.17
N ALA A 188 35.94 34.50 -17.37
CA ALA A 188 35.03 34.47 -18.52
C ALA A 188 34.85 33.08 -19.14
N ALA A 189 35.80 32.16 -18.93
CA ALA A 189 35.77 30.83 -19.52
C ALA A 189 34.86 29.87 -18.73
N THR A 190 34.04 29.09 -19.44
CA THR A 190 33.04 28.17 -18.87
C THR A 190 33.18 26.77 -19.44
N THR A 191 32.68 25.77 -18.72
CA THR A 191 32.58 24.39 -19.20
C THR A 191 31.12 23.97 -19.19
N ALA A 192 30.64 23.42 -20.31
CA ALA A 192 29.25 23.06 -20.48
C ALA A 192 29.07 21.55 -20.69
N TYR A 193 27.93 21.04 -20.25
CA TYR A 193 27.43 19.69 -20.46
C TYR A 193 25.99 19.77 -20.99
N THR A 194 25.63 18.90 -21.93
CA THR A 194 24.28 18.79 -22.47
C THR A 194 23.88 17.33 -22.55
N GLU A 195 22.65 17.02 -22.15
CA GLU A 195 22.07 15.69 -22.26
C GLU A 195 20.58 15.81 -22.61
N THR A 196 20.11 14.97 -23.52
CA THR A 196 18.68 14.87 -23.78
C THR A 196 18.06 13.97 -22.73
N ILE A 197 17.08 14.48 -22.00
CA ILE A 197 16.27 13.67 -21.10
C ILE A 197 14.90 13.42 -21.75
N THR A 198 14.36 12.22 -21.55
CA THR A 198 13.02 11.86 -22.01
C THR A 198 12.08 11.83 -20.82
N ILE A 199 10.96 12.56 -20.89
CA ILE A 199 9.85 12.46 -19.94
C ILE A 199 8.76 11.64 -20.61
N ASP A 200 8.57 10.42 -20.11
CA ASP A 200 7.63 9.47 -20.68
C ASP A 200 6.18 9.91 -20.41
N ALA A 201 5.31 9.66 -21.40
CA ALA A 201 3.88 9.79 -21.17
C ALA A 201 3.40 8.69 -20.22
N ALA A 202 2.45 9.03 -19.34
CA ALA A 202 1.75 8.04 -18.55
C ALA A 202 1.11 7.01 -19.50
N SER A 203 1.40 5.73 -19.28
CA SER A 203 0.99 4.63 -20.16
C SER A 203 0.74 3.32 -19.42
N ASP A 204 1.06 3.25 -18.13
CA ASP A 204 0.70 2.10 -17.31
C ASP A 204 -0.82 1.96 -17.27
N PRO A 205 -1.34 0.72 -17.28
CA PRO A 205 -2.76 0.50 -17.34
C PRO A 205 -3.41 0.63 -15.96
N VAL A 206 -4.73 0.89 -15.95
CA VAL A 206 -5.50 1.03 -14.71
C VAL A 206 -5.83 -0.35 -14.15
N ASN A 207 -5.51 -0.60 -12.88
CA ASN A 207 -5.82 -1.83 -12.16
C ASN A 207 -6.53 -1.52 -10.85
N LEU A 208 -7.30 -2.48 -10.32
CA LEU A 208 -7.83 -2.39 -8.96
C LEU A 208 -6.75 -2.81 -7.93
N PRO A 209 -6.69 -2.15 -6.76
CA PRO A 209 -7.43 -0.95 -6.39
C PRO A 209 -6.95 0.29 -7.14
N VAL A 210 -7.86 1.23 -7.45
CA VAL A 210 -7.53 2.51 -8.09
C VAL A 210 -7.44 3.61 -7.02
N SER A 211 -6.22 4.06 -6.71
CA SER A 211 -5.95 5.11 -5.72
C SER A 211 -5.50 6.44 -6.30
N PHE A 212 -5.35 6.55 -7.63
CA PHE A 212 -4.87 7.76 -8.32
C PHE A 212 -3.46 8.24 -7.94
N GLU A 213 -2.70 7.45 -7.16
CA GLU A 213 -1.38 7.83 -6.64
C GLU A 213 -0.21 7.57 -7.61
N SER A 214 -0.40 6.73 -8.64
CA SER A 214 0.65 6.52 -9.65
C SER A 214 0.68 7.64 -10.70
N TYR A 215 1.86 8.21 -10.98
CA TYR A 215 2.08 9.20 -12.04
C TYR A 215 2.33 8.56 -13.41
N THR A 216 2.61 7.25 -13.45
CA THR A 216 2.87 6.50 -14.67
C THR A 216 1.60 5.91 -15.28
N VAL A 217 0.50 5.86 -14.52
CA VAL A 217 -0.81 5.38 -14.99
C VAL A 217 -1.57 6.47 -15.71
N ASN A 218 -2.10 6.15 -16.90
CA ASN A 218 -3.01 7.02 -17.63
C ASN A 218 -4.46 6.73 -17.23
N TYR A 219 -5.00 7.51 -16.29
CA TYR A 219 -6.41 7.45 -15.90
C TYR A 219 -7.29 8.12 -16.97
N ALA A 220 -7.40 7.47 -18.12
CA ALA A 220 -8.15 7.95 -19.27
C ALA A 220 -9.67 7.89 -19.03
N PHE A 221 -10.19 8.86 -18.29
CA PHE A 221 -11.61 8.99 -17.99
C PHE A 221 -12.45 9.09 -19.27
N GLY A 222 -13.46 8.21 -19.38
CA GLY A 222 -14.47 8.29 -20.42
C GLY A 222 -15.70 9.03 -19.91
N ASP A 223 -15.70 10.35 -20.03
CA ASP A 223 -16.80 11.20 -19.56
C ASP A 223 -17.99 11.21 -20.53
N PHE A 224 -19.21 11.22 -19.98
CA PHE A 224 -20.44 11.31 -20.76
C PHE A 224 -21.55 12.04 -20.00
N GLY A 225 -22.57 12.49 -20.75
CA GLY A 225 -23.72 13.19 -20.17
C GLY A 225 -23.40 14.57 -19.56
N GLY A 226 -22.31 15.21 -19.99
CA GLY A 226 -21.97 16.59 -19.60
C GLY A 226 -21.14 16.73 -18.32
N VAL A 227 -20.50 15.65 -17.86
CA VAL A 227 -19.51 15.71 -16.77
C VAL A 227 -18.10 15.93 -17.31
N ALA A 228 -17.17 16.32 -16.44
CA ALA A 228 -15.74 16.37 -16.72
C ALA A 228 -14.95 15.81 -15.54
N SER A 229 -14.00 14.91 -15.80
CA SER A 229 -13.17 14.28 -14.78
C SER A 229 -11.67 14.39 -15.05
N GLU A 230 -10.91 14.56 -13.97
CA GLU A 230 -9.44 14.62 -13.99
C GLU A 230 -8.88 14.19 -12.63
N VAL A 231 -7.62 13.76 -12.59
CA VAL A 231 -6.89 13.54 -11.34
C VAL A 231 -6.23 14.85 -10.92
N ILE A 232 -6.47 15.29 -9.69
CA ILE A 232 -5.91 16.52 -9.12
C ILE A 232 -5.23 16.26 -7.77
N ASP A 233 -4.48 17.23 -7.27
CA ASP A 233 -4.05 17.25 -5.86
C ASP A 233 -5.29 17.25 -4.94
N ASN A 234 -5.24 16.43 -3.90
CA ASN A 234 -6.35 16.29 -2.96
C ASN A 234 -6.64 17.64 -2.27
N PRO A 235 -7.82 18.25 -2.48
CA PRO A 235 -8.15 19.55 -1.90
C PRO A 235 -8.33 19.50 -0.37
N ASP A 236 -8.53 18.31 0.21
CA ASP A 236 -8.63 18.09 1.64
C ASP A 236 -7.98 16.76 2.05
N ALA A 237 -6.64 16.75 2.09
CA ALA A 237 -5.81 15.60 2.47
C ALA A 237 -5.75 15.37 3.99
N ASN A 238 -6.90 15.41 4.67
CA ASN A 238 -7.00 15.22 6.12
C ASN A 238 -8.07 14.17 6.48
N GLY A 239 -8.06 13.74 7.74
CA GLY A 239 -9.12 12.86 8.28
C GLY A 239 -9.12 11.48 7.62
N MET A 240 -10.24 11.08 7.02
CA MET A 240 -10.42 9.75 6.42
C MET A 240 -9.62 9.56 5.12
N ASN A 241 -9.36 10.65 4.37
CA ASN A 241 -8.60 10.56 3.13
C ASN A 241 -7.32 11.41 3.17
N THR A 242 -6.19 10.75 3.39
CA THR A 242 -4.85 11.37 3.42
C THR A 242 -4.07 11.19 2.12
N SER A 243 -4.71 10.68 1.06
CA SER A 243 -4.14 10.55 -0.28
C SER A 243 -3.66 11.91 -0.79
N ALA A 244 -2.56 11.92 -1.55
CA ALA A 244 -2.00 13.14 -2.10
C ALA A 244 -2.80 13.60 -3.32
N ARG A 245 -3.39 12.66 -4.07
CA ARG A 245 -4.17 12.93 -5.28
C ARG A 245 -5.49 12.17 -5.26
N VAL A 246 -6.49 12.74 -5.92
CA VAL A 246 -7.84 12.16 -6.02
C VAL A 246 -8.43 12.45 -7.39
N ALA A 247 -9.46 11.70 -7.78
CA ALA A 247 -10.23 12.03 -8.96
C ALA A 247 -11.29 13.10 -8.62
N GLN A 248 -11.39 14.11 -9.48
CA GLN A 248 -12.45 15.09 -9.49
C GLN A 248 -13.50 14.71 -10.56
N LEU A 249 -14.77 14.96 -10.28
CA LEU A 249 -15.84 14.98 -11.27
C LEU A 249 -16.66 16.27 -11.11
N VAL A 250 -16.69 17.09 -12.16
CA VAL A 250 -17.55 18.28 -12.25
C VAL A 250 -18.81 17.90 -13.01
N LYS A 251 -19.96 17.92 -12.34
CA LYS A 251 -21.27 17.72 -12.98
C LYS A 251 -21.81 19.08 -13.42
N SER A 252 -21.40 19.50 -14.62
CA SER A 252 -21.67 20.83 -15.18
C SER A 252 -23.14 21.24 -15.10
N GLU A 253 -23.42 22.55 -15.01
CA GLU A 253 -24.80 23.06 -15.05
C GLU A 253 -25.50 22.61 -16.35
N GLY A 254 -26.65 21.96 -16.20
CA GLY A 254 -27.40 21.35 -17.31
C GLY A 254 -26.92 19.97 -17.75
N ALA A 255 -25.96 19.35 -17.06
CA ALA A 255 -25.57 17.96 -17.32
C ALA A 255 -26.76 16.99 -17.15
N GLU A 256 -26.71 15.89 -17.88
CA GLU A 256 -27.77 14.89 -17.92
C GLU A 256 -27.97 14.22 -16.55
N VAL A 257 -29.19 13.75 -16.28
CA VAL A 257 -29.53 13.07 -15.02
C VAL A 257 -28.74 11.76 -14.82
N TRP A 258 -28.17 11.24 -15.90
CA TRP A 258 -27.34 10.04 -15.99
C TRP A 258 -25.88 10.36 -16.36
N GLY A 259 -25.43 11.61 -16.27
CA GLY A 259 -24.03 11.97 -16.52
C GLY A 259 -23.07 11.29 -15.54
N GLY A 260 -21.95 10.78 -16.05
CA GLY A 260 -20.98 9.99 -15.29
C GLY A 260 -19.66 9.83 -16.03
N THR A 261 -18.70 9.21 -15.36
CA THR A 261 -17.36 8.93 -15.89
C THR A 261 -17.06 7.44 -15.78
N LEU A 262 -16.20 6.92 -16.67
CA LEU A 262 -15.76 5.53 -16.64
C LEU A 262 -14.24 5.40 -16.70
N LEU A 263 -13.74 4.35 -16.07
CA LEU A 263 -12.38 3.84 -16.22
C LEU A 263 -12.44 2.45 -16.84
N THR A 264 -11.57 2.19 -17.82
CA THR A 264 -11.36 0.85 -18.36
C THR A 264 -10.15 0.24 -17.65
N LEU A 265 -10.33 -0.94 -17.06
CA LEU A 265 -9.26 -1.67 -16.37
C LEU A 265 -8.46 -2.54 -17.34
N GLU A 266 -7.23 -2.89 -16.98
CA GLU A 266 -6.36 -3.76 -17.78
C GLU A 266 -6.95 -5.16 -17.94
N ASN A 267 -7.50 -5.70 -16.85
CA ASN A 267 -8.03 -7.05 -16.78
C ASN A 267 -9.50 -7.02 -16.32
N PRO A 268 -10.30 -8.04 -16.70
CA PRO A 268 -11.62 -8.23 -16.11
C PRO A 268 -11.56 -8.27 -14.58
N ILE A 269 -12.60 -7.71 -13.95
CA ILE A 269 -12.78 -7.68 -12.50
C ILE A 269 -13.13 -9.09 -12.02
N ASP A 270 -12.34 -9.61 -11.09
CA ASP A 270 -12.61 -10.90 -10.47
C ASP A 270 -13.62 -10.77 -9.32
N PHE A 271 -14.84 -11.26 -9.56
CA PHE A 271 -15.93 -11.29 -8.59
C PHE A 271 -16.10 -12.64 -7.87
N SER A 272 -15.18 -13.59 -8.07
CA SER A 272 -15.26 -14.94 -7.47
C SER A 272 -15.15 -14.90 -5.94
N THR A 273 -14.30 -14.03 -5.41
CA THR A 273 -13.99 -13.93 -3.98
C THR A 273 -14.30 -12.57 -3.38
N LYS A 274 -14.57 -11.56 -4.22
CA LYS A 274 -14.77 -10.16 -3.79
C LYS A 274 -15.92 -9.53 -4.55
N GLN A 275 -16.94 -9.06 -3.83
CA GLN A 275 -18.19 -8.57 -4.43
C GLN A 275 -18.64 -7.22 -3.89
N ILE A 276 -17.82 -6.55 -3.08
CA ILE A 276 -18.13 -5.22 -2.55
C ILE A 276 -17.13 -4.23 -3.07
N PHE A 277 -17.63 -3.20 -3.76
CA PHE A 277 -16.81 -2.02 -3.99
C PHE A 277 -16.91 -1.09 -2.79
N LYS A 278 -15.76 -0.59 -2.35
CA LYS A 278 -15.64 0.54 -1.45
C LYS A 278 -15.02 1.69 -2.23
N VAL A 279 -15.57 2.88 -2.08
CA VAL A 279 -15.07 4.09 -2.73
C VAL A 279 -15.11 5.21 -1.71
N LYS A 280 -13.98 5.87 -1.49
CA LYS A 280 -13.97 7.13 -0.74
C LYS A 280 -14.58 8.20 -1.64
N THR A 281 -15.58 8.90 -1.15
CA THR A 281 -16.28 9.94 -1.90
C THR A 281 -16.38 11.21 -1.06
N TRP A 282 -16.33 12.35 -1.73
CA TRP A 282 -16.62 13.66 -1.16
C TRP A 282 -17.71 14.30 -2.02
N SER A 283 -18.78 14.76 -1.36
CA SER A 283 -19.95 15.33 -2.02
C SER A 283 -20.36 16.62 -1.32
N PRO A 284 -20.80 17.68 -2.04
CA PRO A 284 -21.34 18.89 -1.42
C PRO A 284 -22.76 18.71 -0.86
N LYS A 285 -23.36 17.52 -1.03
CA LYS A 285 -24.78 17.23 -0.73
C LYS A 285 -24.91 15.96 0.11
N VAL A 286 -25.79 16.00 1.12
CA VAL A 286 -26.30 14.80 1.81
C VAL A 286 -27.44 14.20 1.00
N GLY A 287 -27.49 12.87 0.88
CA GLY A 287 -28.54 12.14 0.18
C GLY A 287 -28.41 12.16 -1.35
N ALA A 288 -27.29 12.63 -1.90
CA ALA A 288 -27.01 12.49 -3.33
C ALA A 288 -26.80 11.02 -3.66
N VAL A 289 -27.49 10.53 -4.69
CA VAL A 289 -27.33 9.14 -5.15
C VAL A 289 -26.02 9.04 -5.92
N VAL A 290 -25.08 8.28 -5.38
CA VAL A 290 -23.89 7.83 -6.10
C VAL A 290 -24.23 6.45 -6.66
N LYS A 291 -24.18 6.30 -7.98
CA LYS A 291 -24.36 5.01 -8.63
C LYS A 291 -22.99 4.50 -9.05
N LEU A 292 -22.69 3.24 -8.73
CA LEU A 292 -21.55 2.53 -9.27
C LEU A 292 -22.06 1.43 -10.21
N LYS A 293 -21.50 1.40 -11.41
CA LYS A 293 -21.81 0.40 -12.43
C LYS A 293 -20.54 -0.32 -12.84
N VAL A 294 -20.63 -1.63 -13.05
CA VAL A 294 -19.62 -2.41 -13.75
C VAL A 294 -20.17 -2.91 -15.07
N GLU A 295 -19.35 -2.89 -16.10
CA GLU A 295 -19.76 -3.15 -17.48
C GLU A 295 -18.71 -3.99 -18.21
N ASN A 296 -19.15 -4.89 -19.08
CA ASN A 296 -18.27 -5.62 -19.99
C ASN A 296 -17.50 -4.65 -20.92
N LEU A 297 -16.32 -5.09 -21.36
CA LEU A 297 -15.48 -4.29 -22.25
C LEU A 297 -16.19 -3.93 -23.57
N ASN A 298 -16.85 -4.91 -24.18
CA ASN A 298 -17.35 -4.84 -25.56
C ASN A 298 -18.88 -4.81 -25.67
N ASP A 299 -19.61 -5.22 -24.63
CA ASP A 299 -21.08 -5.25 -24.63
C ASP A 299 -21.68 -4.56 -23.40
N GLY A 300 -22.16 -3.32 -23.58
CA GLY A 300 -22.77 -2.54 -22.51
C GLY A 300 -24.09 -3.10 -21.96
N ALA A 301 -24.69 -4.10 -22.61
CA ALA A 301 -25.85 -4.81 -22.06
C ALA A 301 -25.47 -5.77 -20.92
N ILE A 302 -24.22 -6.22 -20.87
CA ILE A 302 -23.67 -7.02 -19.77
C ILE A 302 -23.13 -6.04 -18.72
N SER A 303 -23.98 -5.73 -17.74
CA SER A 303 -23.64 -4.80 -16.67
C SER A 303 -24.46 -5.06 -15.40
N MET A 304 -23.96 -4.53 -14.29
CA MET A 304 -24.70 -4.43 -13.03
C MET A 304 -24.48 -3.04 -12.43
N GLU A 305 -25.51 -2.50 -11.78
CA GLU A 305 -25.50 -1.17 -11.17
C GLU A 305 -25.95 -1.27 -9.72
N VAL A 306 -25.30 -0.52 -8.84
CA VAL A 306 -25.63 -0.46 -7.41
C VAL A 306 -25.61 1.00 -6.95
N ASP A 307 -26.59 1.38 -6.16
CA ASP A 307 -26.73 2.73 -5.62
C ASP A 307 -26.29 2.79 -4.16
N ALA A 308 -25.64 3.89 -3.80
CA ALA A 308 -25.41 4.33 -2.43
C ALA A 308 -25.80 5.81 -2.32
N ALA A 309 -26.22 6.24 -1.13
CA ALA A 309 -26.53 7.65 -0.87
C ALA A 309 -25.44 8.24 0.03
N THR A 310 -24.99 9.45 -0.29
CA THR A 310 -24.07 10.20 0.59
C THR A 310 -24.75 10.50 1.93
N THR A 311 -24.00 10.38 3.02
CA THR A 311 -24.52 10.60 4.38
C THR A 311 -24.03 11.92 4.99
N VAL A 312 -22.94 12.47 4.46
CA VAL A 312 -22.35 13.74 4.88
C VAL A 312 -22.20 14.70 3.69
N ALA A 313 -21.93 15.97 3.96
CA ALA A 313 -21.69 16.97 2.93
C ALA A 313 -20.41 17.75 3.24
N ASN A 314 -19.62 18.01 2.21
CA ASN A 314 -18.32 18.67 2.25
C ASN A 314 -17.27 17.97 3.13
N GLU A 315 -17.39 16.66 3.30
CA GLU A 315 -16.48 15.81 4.06
C GLU A 315 -16.28 14.48 3.33
N TRP A 316 -15.15 13.82 3.56
CA TRP A 316 -14.87 12.48 3.02
C TRP A 316 -15.69 11.41 3.77
N GLU A 317 -16.32 10.51 3.02
CA GLU A 317 -16.95 9.28 3.52
C GLU A 317 -16.58 8.09 2.61
N GLU A 318 -16.66 6.86 3.13
CA GLU A 318 -16.48 5.65 2.32
C GLU A 318 -17.84 5.01 2.03
N LEU A 319 -18.26 5.05 0.76
CA LEU A 319 -19.48 4.40 0.29
C LEU A 319 -19.22 2.94 -0.07
N SER A 320 -20.23 2.10 0.13
CA SER A 320 -20.18 0.66 -0.09
C SER A 320 -21.22 0.25 -1.12
N PHE A 321 -20.80 -0.48 -2.15
CA PHE A 321 -21.65 -0.95 -3.24
C PHE A 321 -21.61 -2.47 -3.28
N ASN A 322 -22.76 -3.11 -3.05
CA ASN A 322 -22.88 -4.56 -2.97
C ASN A 322 -23.27 -5.20 -4.32
N PHE A 323 -22.31 -5.89 -4.92
CA PHE A 323 -22.46 -6.67 -6.15
C PHE A 323 -22.63 -8.18 -5.88
N SER A 324 -23.11 -8.60 -4.71
CA SER A 324 -23.22 -10.03 -4.35
C SER A 324 -24.15 -10.83 -5.25
N THR A 325 -25.02 -10.17 -6.02
CA THR A 325 -25.91 -10.80 -7.00
C THR A 325 -25.37 -10.74 -8.43
N ILE A 326 -24.11 -10.34 -8.62
CA ILE A 326 -23.50 -10.25 -9.95
C ILE A 326 -23.36 -11.64 -10.56
N ASP A 327 -23.66 -11.76 -11.86
CA ASP A 327 -23.39 -12.99 -12.59
C ASP A 327 -21.89 -13.11 -12.84
N ILE A 328 -21.24 -13.94 -12.03
CA ILE A 328 -19.79 -14.20 -12.07
C ILE A 328 -19.31 -14.92 -13.34
N ASN A 329 -20.23 -15.42 -14.17
CA ASN A 329 -19.88 -16.04 -15.45
C ASN A 329 -19.67 -14.99 -16.56
N ASN A 330 -20.04 -13.74 -16.31
CA ASN A 330 -19.81 -12.63 -17.24
C ASN A 330 -18.53 -11.89 -16.89
N GLU A 331 -17.85 -11.37 -17.91
CA GLU A 331 -16.69 -10.51 -17.73
C GLU A 331 -17.12 -9.05 -17.61
N TYR A 332 -16.62 -8.34 -16.60
CA TYR A 332 -16.78 -6.90 -16.43
C TYR A 332 -15.41 -6.27 -16.35
N GLN A 333 -15.16 -5.19 -17.09
CA GLN A 333 -13.82 -4.59 -17.20
C GLN A 333 -13.85 -3.06 -17.13
N LYS A 334 -15.03 -2.46 -17.09
CA LYS A 334 -15.20 -1.02 -16.87
C LYS A 334 -15.83 -0.77 -15.51
N VAL A 335 -15.34 0.25 -14.82
CA VAL A 335 -15.97 0.82 -13.63
C VAL A 335 -16.53 2.18 -14.02
N VAL A 336 -17.81 2.40 -13.80
CA VAL A 336 -18.52 3.64 -14.16
C VAL A 336 -19.14 4.22 -12.90
N ILE A 337 -18.87 5.50 -12.62
CA ILE A 337 -19.40 6.19 -11.44
C ILE A 337 -20.25 7.40 -11.87
N PHE A 338 -21.37 7.57 -11.18
CA PHE A 338 -22.29 8.67 -11.40
C PHE A 338 -22.53 9.37 -10.07
N PHE A 339 -22.30 10.67 -10.02
CA PHE A 339 -22.66 11.47 -8.86
C PHE A 339 -24.01 12.15 -9.07
N ASP A 340 -24.80 12.20 -7.99
CA ASP A 340 -26.12 12.81 -7.94
C ASP A 340 -27.06 12.28 -9.05
N PHE A 341 -27.05 10.96 -9.21
CA PHE A 341 -27.80 10.24 -10.23
C PHE A 341 -29.31 10.52 -10.11
N GLY A 342 -29.97 10.74 -11.24
CA GLY A 342 -31.39 11.10 -11.32
C GLY A 342 -31.66 12.60 -11.27
N ASN A 343 -30.65 13.44 -10.97
CA ASN A 343 -30.77 14.90 -10.92
C ASN A 343 -29.98 15.58 -12.04
N THR A 344 -30.53 16.65 -12.62
CA THR A 344 -29.85 17.49 -13.61
C THR A 344 -28.64 18.16 -12.96
N GLY A 345 -27.53 18.27 -13.69
CA GLY A 345 -26.33 18.91 -13.18
C GLY A 345 -26.55 20.38 -12.82
N ASP A 346 -25.98 20.79 -11.71
CA ASP A 346 -26.06 22.15 -11.14
C ASP A 346 -24.68 22.81 -11.00
N GLY A 347 -23.65 22.23 -11.63
CA GLY A 347 -22.26 22.71 -11.55
C GLY A 347 -21.51 22.21 -10.31
N SER A 348 -22.09 21.29 -9.52
CA SER A 348 -21.42 20.71 -8.35
C SER A 348 -20.18 19.90 -8.74
N THR A 349 -19.16 20.01 -7.88
CA THR A 349 -17.95 19.20 -7.94
C THR A 349 -17.99 18.11 -6.90
N TYR A 350 -17.63 16.89 -7.31
CA TYR A 350 -17.50 15.71 -6.46
C TYR A 350 -16.08 15.20 -6.54
N TYR A 351 -15.63 14.49 -5.50
CA TYR A 351 -14.33 13.81 -5.53
C TYR A 351 -14.50 12.34 -5.17
N PHE A 352 -13.64 11.50 -5.73
CA PHE A 352 -13.60 10.08 -5.41
C PHE A 352 -12.17 9.55 -5.44
N ASP A 353 -11.94 8.54 -4.61
CA ASP A 353 -10.63 7.97 -4.38
C ASP A 353 -10.74 6.52 -3.87
N ASP A 354 -9.64 5.78 -3.89
CA ASP A 354 -9.51 4.42 -3.37
C ASP A 354 -10.66 3.48 -3.81
N ILE A 355 -10.89 3.37 -5.12
CA ILE A 355 -11.84 2.40 -5.67
C ILE A 355 -11.25 1.01 -5.46
N LYS A 356 -11.77 0.30 -4.47
CA LYS A 356 -11.26 -1.02 -4.08
C LYS A 356 -12.39 -2.05 -4.08
N LEU A 357 -12.09 -3.21 -4.63
CA LEU A 357 -12.95 -4.38 -4.53
C LEU A 357 -12.49 -5.19 -3.30
N THR A 358 -13.42 -5.41 -2.38
CA THR A 358 -13.21 -6.20 -1.16
C THR A 358 -14.14 -7.40 -1.15
N ALA A 359 -13.82 -8.38 -0.30
CA ALA A 359 -14.79 -9.40 0.08
C ALA A 359 -16.09 -8.73 0.56
N ALA A 360 -17.21 -9.45 0.44
CA ALA A 360 -18.37 -9.16 1.29
C ALA A 360 -17.86 -8.97 2.73
N PRO A 361 -18.33 -7.95 3.49
CA PRO A 361 -17.87 -7.80 4.86
C PRO A 361 -18.01 -9.14 5.57
N SER A 362 -16.88 -9.67 6.06
CA SER A 362 -16.78 -10.85 6.91
C SER A 362 -17.33 -10.60 8.32
N GLY A 363 -18.20 -9.59 8.47
CA GLY A 363 -19.09 -9.54 9.62
C GLY A 363 -20.11 -10.64 9.39
N GLY A 364 -20.02 -11.73 10.16
CA GLY A 364 -21.03 -12.78 10.16
C GLY A 364 -22.44 -12.18 10.16
N SER A 365 -23.41 -12.93 9.62
CA SER A 365 -24.82 -12.57 9.70
C SER A 365 -25.12 -11.91 11.05
N PRO A 366 -25.92 -10.83 11.16
CA PRO A 366 -26.29 -10.29 12.47
C PRO A 366 -27.03 -11.32 13.33
N LEU A 367 -27.52 -12.40 12.70
CA LEU A 367 -28.10 -13.55 13.37
C LEU A 367 -27.05 -14.51 13.94
N ALA A 368 -25.78 -14.41 13.55
CA ALA A 368 -24.73 -15.30 14.02
C ALA A 368 -24.68 -15.31 15.55
N GLY A 369 -24.67 -16.52 16.11
CA GLY A 369 -24.75 -16.74 17.54
C GLY A 369 -25.51 -18.00 17.89
N ILE A 370 -25.46 -18.34 19.17
CA ILE A 370 -26.26 -19.39 19.80
C ILE A 370 -27.50 -18.72 20.38
N TRP A 371 -28.68 -19.16 19.92
CA TRP A 371 -29.96 -18.62 20.37
C TRP A 371 -30.76 -19.68 21.08
N GLN A 372 -31.64 -19.28 22.00
CA GLN A 372 -32.66 -20.14 22.60
C GLN A 372 -33.97 -19.36 22.71
N VAL A 373 -35.11 -20.05 22.84
CA VAL A 373 -36.36 -19.35 23.19
C VAL A 373 -36.21 -18.75 24.59
N ALA A 374 -36.62 -17.50 24.78
CA ALA A 374 -36.48 -16.83 26.07
C ALA A 374 -37.26 -17.60 27.15
N PRO A 375 -36.64 -18.00 28.29
CA PRO A 375 -37.31 -18.74 29.36
C PRO A 375 -38.17 -17.82 30.24
N GLU A 376 -39.13 -17.13 29.63
CA GLU A 376 -40.05 -16.21 30.30
C GLU A 376 -41.49 -16.34 29.77
N ALA A 377 -42.47 -15.95 30.60
CA ALA A 377 -43.87 -15.98 30.19
C ALA A 377 -44.11 -15.08 28.97
N GLY A 378 -44.89 -15.57 28.00
CA GLY A 378 -45.18 -14.87 26.75
C GLY A 378 -44.09 -14.94 25.68
N SER A 379 -43.01 -15.70 25.89
CA SER A 379 -41.94 -15.87 24.90
C SER A 379 -42.36 -16.75 23.71
N ILE A 380 -43.33 -17.63 23.88
CA ILE A 380 -43.97 -18.40 22.81
C ILE A 380 -45.49 -18.27 22.91
N GLY A 381 -46.15 -18.08 21.77
CA GLY A 381 -47.60 -18.02 21.70
C GLY A 381 -48.13 -18.01 20.27
N VAL A 382 -49.44 -18.14 20.17
CA VAL A 382 -50.18 -18.20 18.90
C VAL A 382 -51.39 -17.27 18.93
N GLY A 383 -51.69 -16.66 17.80
CA GLY A 383 -52.82 -15.74 17.65
C GLY A 383 -53.30 -15.61 16.20
N PRO A 384 -54.38 -14.85 15.97
CA PRO A 384 -54.99 -14.73 14.65
C PRO A 384 -54.20 -13.85 13.67
N ASN A 385 -53.29 -12.97 14.13
CA ASN A 385 -52.60 -11.99 13.30
C ASN A 385 -51.08 -11.98 13.57
N PHE A 386 -50.31 -11.36 12.67
CA PHE A 386 -48.88 -11.13 12.84
C PHE A 386 -48.57 -10.47 14.21
N GLY A 387 -47.66 -11.06 14.98
CA GLY A 387 -47.28 -10.57 16.31
C GLY A 387 -48.26 -10.87 17.45
N ASP A 388 -49.41 -11.51 17.18
CA ASP A 388 -50.48 -11.78 18.15
C ASP A 388 -50.27 -13.11 18.88
N ILE A 389 -50.49 -13.14 20.20
CA ILE A 389 -50.38 -14.32 21.08
C ILE A 389 -51.65 -14.57 21.92
N SER A 390 -52.80 -14.08 21.46
CA SER A 390 -54.05 -14.03 22.24
C SER A 390 -54.83 -15.35 22.31
N TRP A 391 -54.58 -16.31 21.42
CA TRP A 391 -55.23 -17.62 21.51
C TRP A 391 -54.59 -18.46 22.61
N TRP A 392 -53.26 -18.42 22.68
CA TRP A 392 -52.50 -19.06 23.74
C TRP A 392 -51.10 -18.44 23.82
N ALA A 393 -50.59 -18.28 25.04
CA ALA A 393 -49.23 -17.88 25.32
C ALA A 393 -48.70 -18.68 26.51
N ILE A 394 -47.41 -19.01 26.51
CA ILE A 394 -46.78 -19.71 27.64
C ILE A 394 -46.86 -18.86 28.92
N ASP A 395 -47.23 -19.48 30.03
CA ASP A 395 -47.19 -18.85 31.35
C ASP A 395 -45.96 -19.31 32.14
N ALA A 396 -45.73 -18.73 33.32
CA ALA A 396 -44.56 -19.04 34.13
C ALA A 396 -44.51 -20.51 34.59
N ALA A 397 -45.66 -21.15 34.80
CA ALA A 397 -45.72 -22.56 35.14
C ALA A 397 -45.32 -23.43 33.94
N GLY A 398 -45.82 -23.09 32.74
CA GLY A 398 -45.49 -23.77 31.50
C GLY A 398 -44.03 -23.65 31.10
N VAL A 399 -43.35 -22.54 31.44
CA VAL A 399 -41.89 -22.41 31.28
C VAL A 399 -41.15 -23.39 32.18
N ALA A 400 -41.55 -23.50 33.44
CA ALA A 400 -40.91 -24.41 34.41
C ALA A 400 -41.14 -25.89 34.05
N ASP A 401 -42.34 -26.24 33.57
CA ASP A 401 -42.69 -27.62 33.19
C ASP A 401 -41.96 -28.09 31.92
N ARG A 402 -41.49 -27.16 31.08
CA ARG A 402 -40.85 -27.43 29.77
C ARG A 402 -39.39 -27.04 29.75
N SER A 403 -38.66 -27.23 30.86
CA SER A 403 -37.27 -26.77 30.95
C SER A 403 -36.36 -27.30 29.83
N CYS A 404 -36.57 -28.54 29.39
CA CYS A 404 -35.86 -29.20 28.29
C CYS A 404 -36.15 -28.60 26.90
N PHE A 405 -37.13 -27.70 26.76
CA PHE A 405 -37.35 -26.96 25.51
C PHE A 405 -36.63 -25.62 25.53
N PHE A 406 -36.46 -25.04 26.72
CA PHE A 406 -35.87 -23.70 26.87
C PHE A 406 -34.35 -23.72 26.94
N ASP A 407 -33.72 -24.89 27.01
CA ASP A 407 -32.28 -25.10 26.82
C ASP A 407 -31.91 -25.54 25.39
N ASP A 408 -32.90 -25.79 24.53
CA ASP A 408 -32.69 -26.06 23.11
C ASP A 408 -32.06 -24.86 22.41
N GLN A 409 -31.03 -25.13 21.61
CA GLN A 409 -30.24 -24.11 20.93
C GLN A 409 -30.48 -24.09 19.42
N TYR A 410 -30.53 -22.89 18.87
CA TYR A 410 -30.58 -22.59 17.44
C TYR A 410 -29.30 -21.84 17.09
N ILE A 411 -28.40 -22.49 16.38
CA ILE A 411 -27.06 -21.97 16.12
C ILE A 411 -27.02 -21.46 14.68
N PHE A 412 -26.84 -20.15 14.53
CA PHE A 412 -26.54 -19.51 13.26
C PHE A 412 -25.03 -19.32 13.18
N TYR A 413 -24.40 -20.00 12.25
CA TYR A 413 -22.97 -19.88 12.04
C TYR A 413 -22.68 -18.74 11.05
N ASN A 414 -21.47 -18.17 11.10
CA ASN A 414 -21.04 -17.12 10.18
C ASN A 414 -21.04 -17.59 8.71
N ASN A 415 -20.97 -18.91 8.49
CA ASN A 415 -20.91 -19.58 7.19
C ASN A 415 -22.25 -19.79 6.50
N GLY A 416 -23.35 -19.31 7.08
CA GLY A 416 -24.68 -19.61 6.59
C GLY A 416 -25.18 -21.02 6.91
N THR A 417 -24.45 -21.85 7.66
CA THR A 417 -24.96 -23.11 8.20
C THR A 417 -25.82 -22.87 9.43
N PHE A 418 -26.73 -23.80 9.70
CA PHE A 418 -27.67 -23.75 10.79
C PHE A 418 -27.71 -25.09 11.54
N SER A 419 -27.88 -25.07 12.85
CA SER A 419 -28.08 -26.29 13.64
C SER A 419 -29.12 -26.12 14.75
N ASN A 420 -29.94 -27.15 14.92
CA ASN A 420 -30.72 -27.37 16.14
C ASN A 420 -29.88 -28.25 17.08
N VAL A 421 -29.54 -27.76 18.27
CA VAL A 421 -28.83 -28.54 19.30
C VAL A 421 -29.76 -28.71 20.49
N LEU A 422 -30.32 -29.92 20.62
CA LEU A 422 -31.43 -30.22 21.53
C LEU A 422 -31.00 -31.02 22.78
N GLY A 423 -29.69 -31.19 22.97
CA GLY A 423 -29.15 -31.99 24.06
C GLY A 423 -29.61 -33.46 24.04
N ALA A 424 -29.74 -34.05 25.23
CA ALA A 424 -30.20 -35.43 25.40
C ALA A 424 -31.73 -35.57 25.37
N ASP A 425 -32.45 -34.52 25.79
CA ASP A 425 -33.90 -34.49 25.92
C ASP A 425 -34.42 -33.12 25.44
N THR A 426 -35.52 -33.12 24.68
CA THR A 426 -36.31 -31.93 24.30
C THR A 426 -37.80 -32.19 24.57
N TRP A 427 -38.68 -31.20 24.39
CA TRP A 427 -40.12 -31.37 24.58
C TRP A 427 -40.76 -32.12 23.41
N ILE A 428 -41.22 -33.35 23.65
CA ILE A 428 -41.83 -34.21 22.61
C ILE A 428 -43.35 -34.26 22.79
N GLU A 429 -44.05 -33.81 21.75
CA GLU A 429 -45.51 -33.83 21.72
C GLU A 429 -46.07 -35.13 21.14
N GLY A 430 -47.37 -35.37 21.34
CA GLY A 430 -48.06 -36.55 20.82
C GLY A 430 -47.95 -36.75 19.29
N TRP A 431 -47.84 -35.68 18.50
CA TRP A 431 -47.69 -35.77 17.04
C TRP A 431 -46.33 -36.33 16.60
N GLN A 432 -45.30 -36.20 17.45
CA GLN A 432 -43.99 -36.83 17.25
C GLN A 432 -43.93 -38.27 17.78
N GLY A 433 -45.04 -38.77 18.35
CA GLY A 433 -45.10 -40.08 19.02
C GLY A 433 -44.75 -40.06 20.51
N GLY A 434 -44.64 -38.86 21.12
CA GLY A 434 -44.40 -38.68 22.56
C GLY A 434 -45.68 -38.58 23.40
N SER A 435 -45.54 -38.03 24.60
CA SER A 435 -46.63 -37.89 25.58
C SER A 435 -46.68 -36.51 26.23
N ASP A 436 -46.30 -35.46 25.48
CA ASP A 436 -46.20 -34.08 25.95
C ASP A 436 -45.30 -33.98 27.20
N ALA A 437 -44.04 -34.41 27.03
CA ALA A 437 -43.03 -34.46 28.08
C ALA A 437 -41.62 -34.37 27.48
N CYS A 438 -40.63 -34.10 28.34
CA CYS A 438 -39.22 -34.19 27.95
C CYS A 438 -38.84 -35.62 27.55
N GLY A 439 -38.11 -35.77 26.45
CA GLY A 439 -37.55 -37.04 25.99
C GLY A 439 -36.64 -36.87 24.78
N ALA A 440 -36.06 -37.98 24.32
CA ALA A 440 -35.09 -37.97 23.23
C ALA A 440 -35.63 -37.29 21.95
N PRO A 441 -34.85 -36.41 21.30
CA PRO A 441 -35.23 -35.77 20.04
C PRO A 441 -35.64 -36.79 18.95
N VAL A 442 -36.62 -36.41 18.12
CA VAL A 442 -37.24 -37.30 17.10
C VAL A 442 -36.95 -36.80 15.68
N ALA A 443 -36.30 -37.65 14.88
CA ALA A 443 -36.04 -37.39 13.45
C ALA A 443 -37.33 -37.05 12.67
N PRO A 444 -37.29 -36.10 11.71
CA PRO A 444 -36.11 -35.37 11.25
C PRO A 444 -35.76 -34.12 12.08
N HIS A 445 -36.49 -33.84 13.16
CA HIS A 445 -36.30 -32.65 14.00
C HIS A 445 -35.32 -32.86 15.14
N ASP A 446 -34.46 -33.89 15.06
CA ASP A 446 -33.51 -34.26 16.11
C ASP A 446 -32.16 -33.52 16.01
N GLY A 447 -32.04 -32.58 15.08
CA GLY A 447 -30.80 -31.83 14.82
C GLY A 447 -29.74 -32.62 14.07
N SER A 448 -30.02 -33.87 13.65
CA SER A 448 -29.06 -34.71 12.94
C SER A 448 -28.90 -34.34 11.45
N ALA A 449 -29.89 -33.65 10.88
CA ALA A 449 -29.87 -33.23 9.48
C ALA A 449 -29.07 -31.92 9.31
N MET A 450 -28.25 -31.88 8.26
CA MET A 450 -27.56 -30.64 7.87
C MET A 450 -28.57 -29.57 7.45
N ALA A 451 -28.36 -28.34 7.91
CA ALA A 451 -29.18 -27.21 7.54
C ALA A 451 -28.34 -25.96 7.27
N ALA A 452 -28.91 -25.04 6.52
CA ALA A 452 -28.37 -23.73 6.20
C ALA A 452 -29.43 -22.66 6.40
N PHE A 453 -29.02 -21.41 6.51
CA PHE A 453 -29.91 -20.26 6.56
C PHE A 453 -29.52 -19.19 5.54
N SER A 454 -30.52 -18.46 5.07
CA SER A 454 -30.34 -17.20 4.36
C SER A 454 -31.12 -16.10 5.08
N TYR A 455 -30.49 -14.93 5.28
CA TYR A 455 -31.11 -13.77 5.91
C TYR A 455 -31.26 -12.64 4.89
N ASP A 456 -32.50 -12.20 4.69
CA ASP A 456 -32.83 -11.02 3.89
C ASP A 456 -33.22 -9.88 4.85
N ALA A 457 -32.29 -8.96 5.06
CA ALA A 457 -32.50 -7.80 5.94
C ALA A 457 -33.53 -6.81 5.39
N GLY A 458 -33.67 -6.70 4.07
CA GLY A 458 -34.63 -5.80 3.43
C GLY A 458 -36.06 -6.31 3.56
N ALA A 459 -36.25 -7.64 3.46
CA ALA A 459 -37.53 -8.29 3.67
C ALA A 459 -37.84 -8.55 5.16
N GLY A 460 -36.84 -8.51 6.04
CA GLY A 460 -36.98 -8.90 7.44
C GLY A 460 -37.31 -10.39 7.58
N THR A 461 -36.66 -11.24 6.79
CA THR A 461 -36.94 -12.68 6.77
C THR A 461 -35.68 -13.53 6.89
N VAL A 462 -35.81 -14.67 7.57
CA VAL A 462 -34.79 -15.74 7.56
C VAL A 462 -35.40 -17.01 6.99
N THR A 463 -34.71 -17.66 6.06
CA THR A 463 -35.13 -18.96 5.52
C THR A 463 -34.15 -20.03 5.96
N LEU A 464 -34.64 -21.05 6.64
CA LEU A 464 -33.90 -22.27 6.95
C LEU A 464 -34.11 -23.28 5.82
N ASN A 465 -33.02 -23.87 5.33
CA ASN A 465 -32.99 -24.91 4.32
C ASN A 465 -32.39 -26.17 4.93
N GLY A 466 -33.12 -27.28 4.89
CA GLY A 466 -32.75 -28.54 5.53
C GLY A 466 -33.98 -29.19 6.17
N LYS A 467 -34.33 -30.39 5.72
CA LYS A 467 -35.48 -31.11 6.25
C LYS A 467 -35.38 -31.31 7.75
N GLY A 468 -36.37 -30.80 8.47
CA GLY A 468 -36.45 -30.92 9.92
C GLY A 468 -35.82 -29.75 10.70
N ALA A 469 -35.16 -28.80 10.04
CA ALA A 469 -34.66 -27.57 10.67
C ALA A 469 -35.81 -26.63 11.08
N PHE A 470 -35.68 -25.98 12.24
CA PHE A 470 -36.75 -25.12 12.78
C PHE A 470 -36.24 -24.03 13.74
N LEU A 471 -37.02 -22.96 13.91
CA LEU A 471 -36.93 -22.00 15.02
C LEU A 471 -38.18 -22.08 15.89
N GLY A 472 -38.00 -22.08 17.22
CA GLY A 472 -39.10 -22.25 18.17
C GLY A 472 -39.55 -23.71 18.23
N ILE A 473 -40.81 -24.01 17.91
CA ILE A 473 -41.30 -25.39 17.92
C ILE A 473 -41.14 -26.07 16.54
N PRO A 474 -40.84 -27.38 16.49
CA PRO A 474 -40.63 -28.11 15.22
C PRO A 474 -41.92 -28.36 14.43
N LYS A 475 -43.08 -27.97 14.97
CA LYS A 475 -44.40 -28.26 14.41
C LYS A 475 -44.86 -27.25 13.34
N ALA A 476 -44.47 -25.98 13.48
CA ALA A 476 -44.98 -24.90 12.63
C ALA A 476 -44.19 -24.80 11.32
N TYR A 477 -44.89 -24.67 10.19
CA TYR A 477 -44.30 -24.40 8.88
C TYR A 477 -45.14 -23.38 8.09
N ASN A 478 -44.62 -22.86 6.97
CA ASN A 478 -45.34 -21.89 6.16
C ASN A 478 -46.66 -22.45 5.62
N GLY A 479 -47.77 -21.96 6.15
CA GLY A 479 -49.12 -22.36 5.74
C GLY A 479 -49.73 -23.51 6.54
N GLY A 480 -49.08 -24.02 7.60
CA GLY A 480 -49.70 -25.03 8.45
C GLY A 480 -48.91 -25.52 9.67
N GLU A 481 -49.43 -26.57 10.29
CA GLU A 481 -48.79 -27.28 11.40
C GLU A 481 -48.67 -28.78 11.06
N LEU A 482 -47.53 -29.39 11.40
CA LEU A 482 -47.29 -30.81 11.14
C LEU A 482 -48.18 -31.70 12.00
N ALA A 483 -48.65 -32.79 11.39
CA ALA A 483 -49.32 -33.90 12.08
C ALA A 483 -48.45 -35.18 12.13
N ASN A 484 -47.35 -35.19 11.39
CA ASN A 484 -46.40 -36.30 11.29
C ASN A 484 -44.99 -35.75 10.99
N PRO A 485 -43.94 -36.15 11.74
CA PRO A 485 -42.56 -35.70 11.50
C PRO A 485 -42.04 -35.95 10.08
N ALA A 486 -42.50 -37.01 9.41
CA ALA A 486 -42.04 -37.35 8.06
C ALA A 486 -42.44 -36.29 7.00
N ASP A 487 -43.46 -35.49 7.29
CA ASP A 487 -44.01 -34.46 6.40
C ASP A 487 -43.28 -33.11 6.54
N ALA A 488 -42.20 -33.04 7.34
CA ALA A 488 -41.39 -31.83 7.47
C ALA A 488 -40.92 -31.32 6.09
N PRO A 489 -41.09 -30.02 5.79
CA PRO A 489 -40.66 -29.43 4.52
C PRO A 489 -39.14 -29.34 4.44
N GLU A 490 -38.63 -29.19 3.21
CA GLU A 490 -37.20 -28.98 2.96
C GLU A 490 -36.71 -27.57 3.32
N ALA A 491 -37.63 -26.61 3.45
CA ALA A 491 -37.32 -25.24 3.85
C ALA A 491 -38.48 -24.59 4.61
N ILE A 492 -38.14 -23.69 5.54
CA ILE A 492 -39.09 -22.88 6.32
C ILE A 492 -38.61 -21.43 6.36
N THR A 493 -39.47 -20.49 6.00
CA THR A 493 -39.19 -19.05 6.07
C THR A 493 -39.92 -18.42 7.26
N TYR A 494 -39.20 -17.60 8.02
CA TYR A 494 -39.73 -16.86 9.16
C TYR A 494 -39.64 -15.37 8.88
N GLN A 495 -40.63 -14.60 9.35
CA GLN A 495 -40.52 -13.16 9.47
C GLN A 495 -39.86 -12.82 10.82
N ILE A 496 -38.78 -12.04 10.78
CA ILE A 496 -38.00 -11.72 11.97
C ILE A 496 -37.80 -10.22 12.18
N GLU A 497 -37.70 -9.85 13.45
CA GLU A 497 -37.33 -8.51 13.91
C GLU A 497 -36.21 -8.67 14.94
N LEU A 498 -35.04 -8.11 14.63
CA LEU A 498 -33.97 -7.93 15.63
C LEU A 498 -34.30 -6.71 16.47
N VAL A 499 -34.70 -6.92 17.71
CA VAL A 499 -35.02 -5.86 18.67
C VAL A 499 -33.73 -5.19 19.13
N ASP A 500 -32.69 -6.00 19.33
CA ASP A 500 -31.31 -5.62 19.61
C ASP A 500 -30.38 -6.80 19.24
N ASP A 501 -29.08 -6.66 19.46
CA ASP A 501 -28.05 -7.66 19.09
C ASP A 501 -28.26 -9.04 19.75
N ASN A 502 -29.06 -9.11 20.82
CA ASN A 502 -29.28 -10.29 21.63
C ASN A 502 -30.74 -10.74 21.70
N THR A 503 -31.66 -10.07 21.01
CA THR A 503 -33.10 -10.35 21.09
C THR A 503 -33.72 -10.36 19.70
N MET A 504 -34.30 -11.51 19.33
CA MET A 504 -34.99 -11.70 18.06
C MET A 504 -36.45 -12.08 18.28
N ILE A 505 -37.38 -11.38 17.63
CA ILE A 505 -38.77 -11.81 17.52
C ILE A 505 -38.93 -12.55 16.19
N VAL A 506 -39.47 -13.76 16.27
CA VAL A 506 -39.68 -14.65 15.13
C VAL A 506 -41.19 -14.88 14.99
N ASN A 507 -41.72 -14.72 13.79
CA ASN A 507 -43.11 -15.00 13.46
C ASN A 507 -43.18 -15.98 12.28
N ILE A 508 -44.20 -16.85 12.29
CA ILE A 508 -44.49 -17.74 11.18
C ILE A 508 -46.00 -17.86 10.95
N ASP A 509 -46.41 -17.67 9.69
CA ASP A 509 -47.78 -17.83 9.23
C ASP A 509 -48.09 -19.31 9.01
N ILE A 510 -49.10 -19.82 9.70
CA ILE A 510 -49.59 -21.20 9.57
C ILE A 510 -50.90 -21.30 8.76
N GLY A 511 -51.22 -20.31 7.93
CA GLY A 511 -52.34 -20.31 6.98
C GLY A 511 -53.71 -20.03 7.60
N GLY A 512 -53.81 -20.04 8.93
CA GLY A 512 -55.00 -19.70 9.69
C GLY A 512 -54.72 -18.97 11.01
N GLY A 513 -53.47 -18.60 11.26
CA GLY A 513 -52.98 -17.98 12.48
C GLY A 513 -51.47 -17.79 12.40
N TRP A 514 -50.88 -17.25 13.45
CA TRP A 514 -49.48 -16.91 13.53
C TRP A 514 -48.88 -17.43 14.82
N TRP A 515 -47.80 -18.20 14.73
CA TRP A 515 -46.93 -18.45 15.86
C TRP A 515 -45.93 -17.31 16.01
N ARG A 516 -45.61 -16.98 17.26
CA ARG A 516 -44.61 -15.98 17.63
C ARG A 516 -43.67 -16.57 18.68
N TYR A 517 -42.38 -16.34 18.48
CA TYR A 517 -41.31 -16.69 19.42
C TYR A 517 -40.45 -15.47 19.73
N LYS A 518 -40.00 -15.33 20.98
CA LYS A 518 -38.93 -14.43 21.39
C LYS A 518 -37.70 -15.28 21.67
N LEU A 519 -36.67 -15.13 20.86
CA LEU A 519 -35.38 -15.76 21.04
C LEU A 519 -34.41 -14.78 21.69
N ILE A 520 -33.51 -15.30 22.50
CA ILE A 520 -32.39 -14.57 23.10
C ILE A 520 -31.07 -15.22 22.70
N LYS A 521 -30.07 -14.40 22.38
CA LYS A 521 -28.70 -14.85 22.11
C LYS A 521 -28.03 -15.15 23.45
N THR A 522 -27.52 -16.37 23.61
CA THR A 522 -26.86 -16.84 24.83
C THR A 522 -25.35 -16.78 24.74
N ALA A 523 -24.81 -16.83 23.52
CA ALA A 523 -23.40 -16.67 23.22
C ALA A 523 -23.19 -16.28 21.75
N ASP A 524 -22.09 -15.58 21.47
CA ASP A 524 -21.59 -15.44 20.10
C ASP A 524 -20.94 -16.76 19.63
N ILE A 525 -20.84 -16.94 18.31
CA ILE A 525 -20.02 -18.03 17.76
C ILE A 525 -18.56 -17.65 17.99
N ALA A 526 -17.85 -18.45 18.78
CA ALA A 526 -16.41 -18.31 18.93
C ALA A 526 -15.75 -18.45 17.56
N ALA A 527 -14.82 -17.54 17.22
CA ALA A 527 -13.99 -17.67 16.03
C ALA A 527 -13.35 -19.06 16.02
N SER A 528 -13.34 -19.70 14.85
CA SER A 528 -12.70 -21.01 14.76
C SER A 528 -11.20 -20.86 15.01
N PRO A 529 -10.57 -21.70 15.84
CA PRO A 529 -9.12 -21.63 16.02
C PRO A 529 -8.36 -22.03 14.74
N PHE A 530 -9.07 -22.61 13.76
CA PHE A 530 -8.55 -22.93 12.44
C PHE A 530 -8.63 -21.76 11.47
N GLU A 531 -9.34 -20.67 11.77
CA GLU A 531 -9.52 -19.54 10.86
C GLU A 531 -8.17 -19.03 10.33
N GLY A 532 -8.09 -18.82 9.02
CA GLY A 532 -6.91 -18.33 8.32
C GLY A 532 -6.39 -19.32 7.27
N SER A 533 -5.23 -19.00 6.73
CA SER A 533 -4.56 -19.81 5.72
C SER A 533 -3.49 -20.69 6.37
N TRP A 534 -3.45 -21.95 5.99
CA TRP A 534 -2.50 -22.95 6.49
C TRP A 534 -1.78 -23.60 5.32
N LYS A 535 -0.58 -24.10 5.55
CA LYS A 535 0.15 -24.94 4.58
C LYS A 535 0.81 -26.10 5.31
N ILE A 536 1.21 -27.14 4.59
CA ILE A 536 2.07 -28.17 5.18
C ILE A 536 3.39 -27.50 5.59
N ALA A 537 3.88 -27.80 6.80
CA ALA A 537 5.15 -27.27 7.29
C ALA A 537 6.29 -27.65 6.32
N PRO A 538 7.08 -26.69 5.79
CA PRO A 538 8.12 -26.97 4.80
C PRO A 538 9.38 -27.54 5.47
N GLU A 539 9.23 -28.64 6.21
CA GLU A 539 10.29 -29.32 6.94
C GLU A 539 10.19 -30.85 6.82
N ALA A 540 11.31 -31.54 7.06
CA ALA A 540 11.33 -33.00 7.10
C ALA A 540 10.40 -33.51 8.20
N ALA A 541 9.79 -34.67 7.96
CA ALA A 541 8.77 -35.28 8.82
C ALA A 541 7.47 -34.45 9.00
N ALA A 542 7.19 -33.50 8.11
CA ALA A 542 5.88 -32.84 8.08
C ALA A 542 4.76 -33.70 7.47
N ILE A 543 5.10 -34.74 6.70
CA ILE A 543 4.17 -35.69 6.10
C ILE A 543 4.70 -37.10 6.35
N GLY A 544 3.85 -38.04 6.78
CA GLY A 544 4.23 -39.45 6.85
C GLY A 544 3.10 -40.40 7.19
N VAL A 545 3.44 -41.69 7.20
CA VAL A 545 2.49 -42.80 7.37
C VAL A 545 3.08 -43.90 8.24
N GLY A 546 2.22 -44.56 9.04
CA GLY A 546 2.61 -45.63 9.95
C GLY A 546 1.44 -46.51 10.44
N PRO A 547 1.73 -47.55 11.24
CA PRO A 547 0.76 -48.54 11.72
C PRO A 547 -0.14 -48.06 12.88
N GLY A 548 -0.25 -46.75 13.13
CA GLY A 548 -1.04 -46.20 14.22
C GLY A 548 -1.10 -44.68 14.19
N GLN A 549 -2.08 -44.11 14.91
CA GLN A 549 -2.22 -42.65 15.01
C GLN A 549 -0.91 -42.03 15.53
N GLY A 550 -0.40 -41.06 14.77
CA GLY A 550 0.85 -40.38 15.04
C GLY A 550 2.15 -41.14 14.80
N ASP A 551 2.08 -42.35 14.26
CA ASP A 551 3.24 -43.10 13.81
C ASP A 551 3.58 -42.76 12.35
N MET A 552 4.86 -42.51 12.07
CA MET A 552 5.38 -42.21 10.72
C MET A 552 6.54 -43.15 10.34
N SER A 553 6.59 -44.35 10.92
CA SER A 553 7.72 -45.28 10.82
C SER A 553 7.80 -46.04 9.49
N TRP A 554 6.71 -46.13 8.72
CA TRP A 554 6.76 -46.75 7.40
C TRP A 554 7.39 -45.82 6.37
N TRP A 555 7.01 -44.54 6.41
CA TRP A 555 7.61 -43.51 5.57
C TRP A 555 7.33 -42.11 6.14
N ALA A 556 8.32 -41.22 6.03
CA ALA A 556 8.18 -39.81 6.32
C ALA A 556 8.96 -39.00 5.27
N ILE A 557 8.44 -37.84 4.89
CA ILE A 557 9.10 -36.94 3.94
C ILE A 557 10.46 -36.49 4.50
N ASP A 558 11.52 -36.55 3.69
CA ASP A 558 12.84 -36.05 4.04
C ASP A 558 13.08 -34.64 3.45
N ALA A 559 14.19 -34.01 3.81
CA ALA A 559 14.49 -32.64 3.36
C ALA A 559 14.62 -32.52 1.83
N ALA A 560 15.09 -33.58 1.15
CA ALA A 560 15.13 -33.61 -0.31
C ALA A 560 13.72 -33.68 -0.88
N GLY A 561 12.86 -34.54 -0.33
CA GLY A 561 11.47 -34.68 -0.74
C GLY A 561 10.63 -33.42 -0.56
N VAL A 562 10.92 -32.60 0.46
CA VAL A 562 10.30 -31.26 0.62
C VAL A 562 10.70 -30.35 -0.55
N THR A 563 11.97 -30.36 -0.95
CA THR A 563 12.48 -29.54 -2.05
C THR A 563 11.93 -30.00 -3.40
N ASP A 564 11.88 -31.32 -3.62
CA ASP A 564 11.39 -31.91 -4.88
C ASP A 564 9.89 -31.68 -5.09
N ARG A 565 9.13 -31.43 -4.01
CA ARG A 565 7.68 -31.22 -4.02
C ARG A 565 7.31 -29.80 -3.63
N ALA A 566 8.12 -28.81 -3.99
CA ALA A 566 7.90 -27.42 -3.57
C ALA A 566 6.46 -26.93 -3.81
N CYS A 567 5.85 -27.30 -4.94
CA CYS A 567 4.45 -27.01 -5.30
C CYS A 567 3.38 -27.67 -4.42
N LEU A 568 3.72 -28.60 -3.52
CA LEU A 568 2.80 -29.14 -2.50
C LEU A 568 2.90 -28.35 -1.19
N PHE A 569 4.05 -27.72 -0.94
CA PHE A 569 4.34 -27.03 0.31
C PHE A 569 4.02 -25.53 0.24
N ASP A 570 3.72 -24.99 -0.94
CA ASP A 570 3.13 -23.67 -1.14
C ASP A 570 1.59 -23.71 -1.22
N ASP A 571 0.99 -24.88 -1.50
CA ASP A 571 -0.46 -25.11 -1.39
C ASP A 571 -1.02 -24.63 -0.05
N ALA A 572 -2.15 -23.92 -0.13
CA ALA A 572 -2.84 -23.34 1.00
C ALA A 572 -4.19 -24.02 1.29
N TYR A 573 -4.45 -24.26 2.57
CA TYR A 573 -5.72 -24.71 3.13
C TYR A 573 -6.35 -23.54 3.86
N ILE A 574 -7.38 -22.95 3.27
CA ILE A 574 -7.98 -21.70 3.76
C ILE A 574 -9.26 -22.03 4.51
N PHE A 575 -9.27 -21.73 5.80
CA PHE A 575 -10.46 -21.80 6.65
C PHE A 575 -11.02 -20.38 6.80
N GLY A 576 -12.16 -20.13 6.18
CA GLY A 576 -12.86 -18.86 6.31
C GLY A 576 -13.43 -18.66 7.70
N ALA A 577 -13.47 -17.41 8.16
CA ALA A 577 -14.20 -16.99 9.36
C ALA A 577 -15.70 -17.31 9.25
N ASP A 578 -16.17 -17.35 8.01
CA ASP A 578 -17.46 -17.79 7.55
C ASP A 578 -17.48 -19.29 7.29
N GLY A 579 -16.76 -20.12 8.05
CA GLY A 579 -16.81 -21.61 8.00
C GLY A 579 -16.62 -22.26 6.62
N SER A 580 -16.24 -21.48 5.59
CA SER A 580 -15.89 -21.95 4.26
C SER A 580 -14.52 -22.61 4.31
N PHE A 581 -14.29 -23.55 3.41
CA PHE A 581 -13.01 -24.20 3.24
C PHE A 581 -12.60 -24.16 1.78
N THR A 582 -11.32 -23.91 1.51
CA THR A 582 -10.77 -23.93 0.15
C THR A 582 -9.38 -24.56 0.15
N ASN A 583 -9.15 -25.47 -0.79
CA ASN A 583 -7.82 -25.86 -1.23
C ASN A 583 -7.36 -24.86 -2.29
N ASP A 584 -6.51 -23.91 -1.93
CA ASP A 584 -5.91 -22.96 -2.86
C ASP A 584 -4.54 -23.49 -3.30
N LEU A 585 -4.49 -24.00 -4.52
CA LEU A 585 -3.36 -24.76 -5.06
C LEU A 585 -2.57 -23.96 -6.12
N GLY A 586 -2.88 -22.67 -6.28
CA GLY A 586 -2.27 -21.82 -7.30
C GLY A 586 -2.40 -22.38 -8.72
N THR A 587 -1.33 -22.29 -9.50
CA THR A 587 -1.27 -22.78 -10.89
C THR A 587 -0.88 -24.24 -11.01
N ASP A 588 -0.21 -24.78 -10.00
CA ASP A 588 0.37 -26.12 -9.99
C ASP A 588 0.52 -26.67 -8.57
N THR A 589 0.19 -27.95 -8.41
CA THR A 589 0.36 -28.74 -7.19
C THR A 589 1.07 -30.06 -7.53
N TRP A 590 1.38 -30.89 -6.53
CA TRP A 590 1.94 -32.21 -6.76
C TRP A 590 0.87 -33.20 -7.26
N VAL A 591 0.95 -33.57 -8.54
CA VAL A 591 -0.01 -34.48 -9.19
C VAL A 591 0.59 -35.86 -9.39
N GLU A 592 0.00 -36.85 -8.72
CA GLU A 592 0.44 -38.23 -8.79
C GLU A 592 -0.22 -39.01 -9.95
N GLY A 593 0.35 -40.17 -10.29
CA GLY A 593 -0.17 -41.03 -11.37
C GLY A 593 -1.63 -41.47 -11.19
N TRP A 594 -2.14 -41.59 -9.96
CA TRP A 594 -3.54 -41.94 -9.71
C TRP A 594 -4.52 -40.81 -10.07
N GLN A 595 -4.06 -39.56 -10.10
CA GLN A 595 -4.80 -38.40 -10.61
C GLN A 595 -4.65 -38.23 -12.13
N GLY A 596 -3.89 -39.11 -12.80
CA GLY A 596 -3.53 -38.97 -14.22
C GLY A 596 -2.27 -38.14 -14.48
N GLY A 597 -1.51 -37.79 -13.43
CA GLY A 597 -0.23 -37.08 -13.52
C GLY A 597 0.98 -37.99 -13.73
N SER A 598 2.16 -37.44 -13.46
CA SER A 598 3.45 -38.13 -13.62
C SER A 598 4.35 -38.07 -12.39
N ASP A 599 3.75 -37.92 -11.21
CA ASP A 599 4.45 -37.71 -9.92
C ASP A 599 5.38 -36.48 -10.01
N ALA A 600 4.79 -35.34 -10.34
CA ALA A 600 5.48 -34.06 -10.52
C ALA A 600 4.52 -32.89 -10.27
N CYS A 601 5.07 -31.68 -10.16
CA CYS A 601 4.27 -30.46 -10.17
C CYS A 601 3.50 -30.32 -11.50
N GLY A 602 2.21 -30.04 -11.41
CA GLY A 602 1.32 -29.90 -12.56
C GLY A 602 -0.02 -29.29 -12.17
N ALA A 603 -0.86 -28.99 -13.17
CA ALA A 603 -2.15 -28.35 -12.94
C ALA A 603 -3.04 -29.17 -11.98
N PRO A 604 -3.71 -28.52 -11.00
CA PRO A 604 -4.64 -29.20 -10.10
C PRO A 604 -5.72 -30.01 -10.82
N VAL A 605 -6.15 -31.12 -10.22
CA VAL A 605 -7.06 -32.10 -10.84
C VAL A 605 -8.37 -32.22 -10.06
N ALA A 606 -9.49 -31.89 -10.72
CA ALA A 606 -10.84 -32.09 -10.18
C ALA A 606 -11.08 -33.55 -9.71
N PRO A 607 -11.78 -33.76 -8.58
CA PRO A 607 -12.46 -32.76 -7.75
C PRO A 607 -11.56 -32.11 -6.68
N HIS A 608 -10.26 -32.42 -6.63
CA HIS A 608 -9.34 -31.92 -5.60
C HIS A 608 -8.62 -30.63 -6.00
N ASP A 609 -9.12 -29.93 -7.02
CA ASP A 609 -8.53 -28.71 -7.57
C ASP A 609 -8.99 -27.42 -6.86
N GLY A 610 -9.72 -27.56 -5.75
CA GLY A 610 -10.28 -26.42 -5.02
C GLY A 610 -11.50 -25.77 -5.68
N SER A 611 -11.96 -26.26 -6.83
CA SER A 611 -13.07 -25.66 -7.58
C SER A 611 -14.45 -25.91 -6.96
N ASN A 612 -14.58 -26.96 -6.14
CA ASN A 612 -15.83 -27.27 -5.45
C ASN A 612 -15.92 -26.48 -4.14
N ALA A 613 -17.09 -25.87 -3.90
CA ALA A 613 -17.37 -25.22 -2.63
C ALA A 613 -17.28 -26.25 -1.49
N ALA A 614 -16.55 -25.89 -0.44
CA ALA A 614 -16.42 -26.69 0.76
C ALA A 614 -16.62 -25.84 2.02
N THR A 615 -16.95 -26.51 3.11
CA THR A 615 -17.08 -25.94 4.45
C THR A 615 -16.35 -26.81 5.46
N TYR A 616 -16.16 -26.31 6.68
CA TYR A 616 -15.59 -27.10 7.76
C TYR A 616 -16.39 -26.98 9.05
N THR A 617 -16.32 -28.02 9.86
CA THR A 617 -16.91 -28.08 11.20
C THR A 617 -15.91 -28.69 12.17
N TYR A 618 -15.78 -28.09 13.37
CA TYR A 618 -14.88 -28.57 14.41
C TYR A 618 -15.65 -29.00 15.65
N ASP A 619 -15.42 -30.24 16.10
CA ASP A 619 -15.86 -30.74 17.39
C ASP A 619 -14.67 -30.74 18.36
N ALA A 620 -14.64 -29.72 19.23
CA ALA A 620 -13.60 -29.56 20.24
C ALA A 620 -13.62 -30.68 21.30
N GLY A 621 -14.78 -31.29 21.57
CA GLY A 621 -14.91 -32.38 22.54
C GLY A 621 -14.34 -33.69 22.01
N ALA A 622 -14.53 -33.95 20.71
CA ALA A 622 -13.98 -35.11 20.02
C ALA A 622 -12.55 -34.88 19.49
N GLY A 623 -12.10 -33.63 19.37
CA GLY A 623 -10.83 -33.28 18.73
C GLY A 623 -10.84 -33.55 17.23
N THR A 624 -12.01 -33.44 16.58
CA THR A 624 -12.17 -33.80 15.17
C THR A 624 -12.57 -32.60 14.32
N LEU A 625 -11.95 -32.49 13.14
CA LEU A 625 -12.25 -31.49 12.13
C LEU A 625 -12.80 -32.20 10.89
N THR A 626 -14.00 -31.84 10.46
CA THR A 626 -14.64 -32.40 9.28
C THR A 626 -14.68 -31.35 8.18
N LEU A 627 -14.18 -31.69 7.00
CA LEU A 627 -14.36 -30.94 5.77
C LEU A 627 -15.55 -31.53 5.01
N ASN A 628 -16.47 -30.67 4.58
CA ASN A 628 -17.65 -31.03 3.80
C ASN A 628 -17.53 -30.38 2.43
N GLY A 629 -17.60 -31.17 1.36
CA GLY A 629 -17.39 -30.73 -0.01
C GLY A 629 -16.54 -31.76 -0.76
N LYS A 630 -17.06 -32.23 -1.91
CA LYS A 630 -16.38 -33.26 -2.68
C LYS A 630 -14.99 -32.80 -3.13
N GLY A 631 -13.97 -33.56 -2.73
CA GLY A 631 -12.58 -33.29 -3.07
C GLY A 631 -11.86 -32.31 -2.14
N ALA A 632 -12.51 -31.82 -1.07
CA ALA A 632 -11.84 -31.07 -0.03
C ALA A 632 -10.92 -31.98 0.81
N TYR A 633 -9.70 -31.53 1.11
CA TYR A 633 -8.73 -32.31 1.89
C TYR A 633 -7.75 -31.44 2.69
N LEU A 634 -7.11 -32.06 3.71
CA LEU A 634 -5.90 -31.55 4.39
C LEU A 634 -4.72 -32.48 4.13
N GLY A 635 -3.56 -31.89 3.83
CA GLY A 635 -2.32 -32.62 3.61
C GLY A 635 -2.21 -33.17 2.19
N ILE A 636 -2.79 -34.34 1.92
CA ILE A 636 -2.79 -34.92 0.57
C ILE A 636 -4.19 -35.39 0.17
N PRO A 637 -4.58 -35.25 -1.11
CA PRO A 637 -5.93 -35.60 -1.56
C PRO A 637 -6.22 -37.10 -1.56
N LYS A 638 -5.17 -37.93 -1.50
CA LYS A 638 -5.29 -39.39 -1.58
C LYS A 638 -5.83 -40.03 -0.30
N ALA A 639 -5.58 -39.43 0.86
CA ALA A 639 -5.91 -40.02 2.16
C ALA A 639 -7.36 -39.66 2.56
N ILE A 640 -8.23 -40.66 2.68
CA ILE A 640 -9.63 -40.49 3.09
C ILE A 640 -9.97 -41.44 4.24
N ASN A 641 -11.10 -41.23 4.92
CA ASN A 641 -11.50 -42.09 6.03
C ASN A 641 -11.71 -43.54 5.56
N GLY A 642 -10.86 -44.45 6.04
CA GLY A 642 -10.96 -45.89 5.79
C GLY A 642 -10.36 -46.39 4.47
N ALA A 643 -9.80 -45.52 3.63
CA ALA A 643 -9.15 -45.93 2.38
C ALA A 643 -8.11 -44.90 1.86
N GLU A 644 -7.29 -45.33 0.89
CA GLU A 644 -6.59 -44.42 -0.01
C GLU A 644 -7.27 -44.44 -1.38
N LEU A 645 -7.43 -43.27 -1.99
CA LEU A 645 -8.01 -43.15 -3.33
C LEU A 645 -7.10 -43.75 -4.40
N GLY A 646 -7.73 -44.49 -5.32
CA GLY A 646 -7.09 -44.95 -6.57
C GLY A 646 -7.62 -44.24 -7.82
N ASP A 647 -8.65 -43.40 -7.67
CA ASP A 647 -9.32 -42.66 -8.75
C ASP A 647 -9.96 -41.39 -8.15
N PRO A 648 -9.70 -40.18 -8.68
CA PRO A 648 -10.27 -38.92 -8.19
C PRO A 648 -11.80 -38.89 -8.15
N ALA A 649 -12.48 -39.63 -9.03
CA ALA A 649 -13.94 -39.65 -9.09
C ALA A 649 -14.58 -40.23 -7.81
N ASN A 650 -13.83 -41.03 -7.05
CA ASN A 650 -14.25 -41.68 -5.82
C ASN A 650 -14.05 -40.80 -4.57
N ALA A 651 -13.66 -39.53 -4.72
CA ALA A 651 -13.58 -38.59 -3.60
C ALA A 651 -14.92 -38.55 -2.84
N PRO A 652 -14.91 -38.67 -1.50
CA PRO A 652 -16.13 -38.61 -0.70
C PRO A 652 -16.66 -37.17 -0.62
N GLU A 653 -17.92 -37.02 -0.22
CA GLU A 653 -18.55 -35.71 0.04
C GLU A 653 -18.05 -35.05 1.33
N SER A 654 -17.37 -35.80 2.19
CA SER A 654 -16.79 -35.29 3.44
C SER A 654 -15.58 -36.12 3.89
N VAL A 655 -14.61 -35.48 4.54
CA VAL A 655 -13.46 -36.13 5.18
C VAL A 655 -13.31 -35.59 6.60
N THR A 656 -13.10 -36.49 7.56
CA THR A 656 -12.91 -36.15 8.98
C THR A 656 -11.49 -36.47 9.43
N TYR A 657 -10.86 -35.53 10.12
CA TYR A 657 -9.52 -35.63 10.66
C TYR A 657 -9.55 -35.58 12.18
N ILE A 658 -8.57 -36.23 12.82
CA ILE A 658 -8.25 -35.94 14.21
C ILE A 658 -7.21 -34.83 14.20
N VAL A 659 -7.45 -33.75 14.93
CA VAL A 659 -6.60 -32.56 14.90
C VAL A 659 -6.19 -32.11 16.30
N GLU A 660 -4.96 -31.64 16.41
CA GLU A 660 -4.40 -31.03 17.61
C GLU A 660 -3.70 -29.71 17.24
N LEU A 661 -4.06 -28.62 17.92
CA LEU A 661 -3.43 -27.32 17.74
C LEU A 661 -2.40 -27.05 18.83
N SER A 662 -1.33 -26.33 18.50
CA SER A 662 -0.40 -25.76 19.49
C SER A 662 -1.10 -24.72 20.37
N GLU A 663 -0.53 -24.44 21.55
CA GLU A 663 -1.08 -23.44 22.49
C GLU A 663 -1.26 -22.04 21.89
N ASP A 664 -0.44 -21.70 20.89
CA ASP A 664 -0.49 -20.42 20.16
C ASP A 664 -1.30 -20.49 18.85
N GLU A 665 -1.92 -21.63 18.55
CA GLU A 665 -2.73 -21.87 17.35
C GLU A 665 -2.00 -21.61 16.03
N THR A 666 -0.66 -21.75 16.02
CA THR A 666 0.18 -21.57 14.82
C THR A 666 0.59 -22.88 14.15
N VAL A 667 0.46 -24.01 14.85
CA VAL A 667 0.80 -25.35 14.36
C VAL A 667 -0.39 -26.28 14.55
N MET A 668 -0.70 -27.06 13.50
CA MET A 668 -1.76 -28.06 13.52
C MET A 668 -1.17 -29.43 13.18
N THR A 669 -1.39 -30.41 14.06
CA THR A 669 -1.14 -31.82 13.76
C THR A 669 -2.44 -32.44 13.28
N VAL A 670 -2.40 -33.11 12.14
CA VAL A 670 -3.56 -33.71 11.48
C VAL A 670 -3.29 -35.20 11.32
N ASP A 671 -4.18 -36.05 11.81
CA ASP A 671 -4.13 -37.51 11.65
C ASP A 671 -5.39 -38.01 10.94
N ILE A 672 -5.21 -38.97 10.01
CA ILE A 672 -6.32 -39.64 9.32
C ILE A 672 -6.07 -41.15 9.18
N HIS A 673 -7.07 -41.95 9.54
CA HIS A 673 -7.04 -43.40 9.37
C HIS A 673 -7.52 -43.79 7.97
N VAL A 674 -6.66 -44.44 7.19
CA VAL A 674 -6.95 -44.84 5.80
C VAL A 674 -7.26 -46.35 5.66
N GLY A 675 -7.62 -47.00 6.78
CA GLY A 675 -8.01 -48.41 6.81
C GLY A 675 -6.89 -49.37 7.22
N GLY A 676 -7.27 -50.55 7.71
CA GLY A 676 -6.33 -51.50 8.31
C GLY A 676 -5.58 -50.89 9.49
N GLU A 677 -4.26 -51.03 9.52
CA GLU A 677 -3.39 -50.38 10.52
C GLU A 677 -2.86 -49.02 10.04
N ALA A 678 -3.14 -48.57 8.81
CA ALA A 678 -2.47 -47.43 8.18
C ALA A 678 -3.05 -46.07 8.60
N TRP A 679 -2.18 -45.17 9.06
CA TRP A 679 -2.51 -43.79 9.42
C TRP A 679 -1.56 -42.81 8.73
N TRP A 680 -2.13 -41.77 8.12
CA TRP A 680 -1.36 -40.61 7.67
C TRP A 680 -1.34 -39.54 8.74
N ARG A 681 -0.19 -38.87 8.85
CA ARG A 681 0.02 -37.69 9.70
C ARG A 681 0.57 -36.55 8.86
N PHE A 682 0.04 -35.35 9.10
CA PHE A 682 0.50 -34.09 8.54
C PHE A 682 0.76 -33.09 9.65
N LYS A 683 1.78 -32.25 9.47
CA LYS A 683 2.04 -31.06 10.27
C LYS A 683 1.79 -29.85 9.38
N LEU A 684 0.81 -29.04 9.74
CA LEU A 684 0.49 -27.79 9.07
C LEU A 684 0.94 -26.61 9.95
N VAL A 685 1.31 -25.51 9.29
CA VAL A 685 1.63 -24.23 9.92
C VAL A 685 0.76 -23.13 9.34
N LYS A 686 0.41 -22.17 10.17
CA LYS A 686 -0.35 -20.99 9.74
C LYS A 686 0.56 -20.07 8.90
N ASN A 687 0.01 -19.52 7.81
CA ASN A 687 0.72 -18.67 6.85
C ASN A 687 1.03 -17.26 7.40
#